data_AF-V2XJV1-F1
#
_entry.id   AF-V2XJV1-F1
#
_cell.length_a   1.000
_cell.length_b   1.000
_cell.length_c   1.000
_cell.angle_alpha   90.00
_cell.angle_beta   90.00
_cell.angle_gamma   90.00
#
_symmetry.space_group_name_H-M   'P 1'
#
loop_
_entity.id
_entity.type
_entity.pdbx_description
1 polymer ?
#
loop_
_entity_poly.entity_id
_entity_poly.type
_entity_poly.pdbx_seq_one_letter_code
_entity_poly.pdbx_strand_id
1 'polypeptide(L)'
;MSYSGRPDIVFEAPPSAASASSWNRRYSDFDPYHPDNYIPYTTNSLSQRDSYYQQEIPLLPQRSPQDEQFLYEPSTNSPGLLRKSPSRKGKVPQFLSPRALKTHGRTQRDVETFDTTQYQVLNDRSSPKPESGATDESFLRTPSPSLFPKGFGAPAKVGSHRFQPSRRGIPGFERPEWGKILLHIFLCLVSYPILLLVVVIAKDRNLFWCRAIVGMGSGLVGVSLGLSLVQLGKRFLEAATWATLIHQSNVPRDAPGIRLRDLASTVEEPTSMWAGLRLMWARYMYTGTARRARKAYDKRPWTLFILLFLASSTLAAILPFLLSRIVDIQTEIAHTDDVYHELAIKGDLSPIDIQKAADLTNTFNEFALTWTISPFSALGNLPPAITLKYNNEEDVYFAEAARSQFLPGGSGFGTFEQESTALSINTSTADPADFLNMGSSADTEPGNLLRYPRWGIRIHCRKISNGATYIVPRSPSNFTYVFTPKDDLRALFSSFNMDFPASLDVPFNRTVGSGPGSTLKDNVTEILPSSLDLDTASHLISSAFTDNGVAHSFKGFPPSMGEDGMGFVQLEMLLVRLNTAYAPNGTFQVYSQQPVDTAQGRGLIGYDAAVCLELIEPYVVEVYNSTSGLPSSIRIVSRGASIMTEVNNDGTITTTRKGGLISDPNVKRNLSSAGLKNVYDTLHGNSINQILKDNSRDAWYVPSPTIVSYTGGSGPKDYTSLSPEFFAQAKAKADSANILTYFAGSGDSLAWSFPDKVMASARVNNVLVIALLGLILVMGLIAGLFVPKLPLQVPRRGFTLYSWLLAFQGTELLADRSPALYRQMHLHELEREFGDLKFRYNGL
;
A
#
# COMPACT_ATOMS: atom_id res chain seq x y z
N MET A 1 -2.36 -17.18 -72.45
CA MET A 1 -1.63 -17.57 -73.67
C MET A 1 -0.20 -17.10 -73.53
N SER A 2 0.73 -18.07 -73.47
CA SER A 2 2.18 -17.87 -73.35
C SER A 2 2.80 -17.48 -74.68
N TYR A 3 3.83 -16.62 -74.69
CA TYR A 3 5.16 -16.95 -75.20
C TYR A 3 6.19 -15.83 -74.89
N SER A 4 7.42 -16.30 -74.79
CA SER A 4 8.74 -15.72 -74.45
C SER A 4 9.14 -14.31 -74.93
N GLY A 5 10.02 -13.68 -74.16
CA GLY A 5 11.00 -12.69 -74.64
C GLY A 5 12.05 -12.32 -73.59
N ARG A 6 13.26 -12.89 -73.68
CA ARG A 6 14.51 -12.41 -73.04
C ARG A 6 15.19 -11.40 -73.98
N PRO A 7 16.01 -10.46 -73.48
CA PRO A 7 17.45 -10.73 -73.38
C PRO A 7 18.16 -10.12 -72.16
N ASP A 8 19.39 -10.62 -72.00
CA ASP A 8 20.34 -10.42 -70.92
C ASP A 8 20.83 -8.97 -70.75
N ILE A 9 20.99 -8.53 -69.49
CA ILE A 9 22.06 -7.61 -69.10
C ILE A 9 22.66 -8.13 -67.81
N VAL A 10 23.89 -8.61 -67.95
CA VAL A 10 24.84 -8.95 -66.88
C VAL A 10 25.33 -7.64 -66.26
N PHE A 11 25.15 -7.46 -64.95
CA PHE A 11 26.00 -6.59 -64.17
C PHE A 11 26.75 -7.44 -63.16
N GLU A 12 28.06 -7.49 -63.34
CA GLU A 12 29.04 -8.11 -62.45
C GLU A 12 28.89 -7.57 -61.03
N ALA A 13 28.82 -8.49 -60.06
CA ALA A 13 29.01 -8.18 -58.66
C ALA A 13 30.50 -7.83 -58.43
N PRO A 14 30.82 -6.72 -57.74
CA PRO A 14 32.19 -6.52 -57.26
C PRO A 14 32.47 -7.49 -56.10
N PRO A 15 33.70 -8.00 -55.98
CA PRO A 15 34.06 -9.09 -55.09
C PRO A 15 34.12 -8.65 -53.62
N SER A 16 33.76 -9.60 -52.75
CA SER A 16 34.17 -9.76 -51.35
C SER A 16 35.17 -8.72 -50.84
N ALA A 17 34.69 -7.76 -50.06
CA ALA A 17 35.56 -6.95 -49.23
C ALA A 17 36.07 -7.83 -48.08
N ALA A 18 37.37 -8.07 -48.15
CA ALA A 18 38.15 -8.84 -47.21
C ALA A 18 38.04 -8.31 -45.77
N SER A 19 38.19 -9.26 -44.85
CA SER A 19 38.44 -9.10 -43.43
C SER A 19 39.28 -7.86 -43.09
N ALA A 20 38.65 -6.90 -42.42
CA ALA A 20 39.35 -5.82 -41.72
C ALA A 20 39.59 -6.25 -40.25
N SER A 21 40.49 -7.20 -40.05
CA SER A 21 41.11 -7.45 -38.74
C SER A 21 42.20 -6.39 -38.51
N SER A 22 41.83 -5.23 -37.98
CA SER A 22 42.80 -4.21 -37.55
C SER A 22 42.44 -3.59 -36.19
N TRP A 23 42.16 -4.43 -35.20
CA TRP A 23 42.03 -4.00 -33.81
C TRP A 23 43.20 -4.54 -33.00
N ASN A 24 44.34 -3.84 -33.08
CA ASN A 24 45.43 -3.95 -32.09
C ASN A 24 46.39 -2.74 -32.09
N ARG A 25 46.01 -1.62 -32.71
CA ARG A 25 46.93 -0.50 -32.91
C ARG A 25 46.22 0.82 -32.67
N ARG A 26 46.13 1.21 -31.39
CA ARG A 26 46.24 2.59 -30.87
C ARG A 26 45.74 2.67 -29.42
N TYR A 27 46.64 2.42 -28.48
CA TYR A 27 46.47 2.74 -27.05
C TYR A 27 47.84 3.00 -26.35
N SER A 28 48.91 3.33 -27.09
CA SER A 28 50.28 3.24 -26.53
C SER A 28 51.19 4.43 -26.69
N ASP A 29 50.84 5.48 -27.43
CA ASP A 29 51.83 6.48 -27.78
C ASP A 29 51.39 7.85 -27.27
N PHE A 30 51.52 8.08 -25.96
CA PHE A 30 51.69 9.42 -25.40
C PHE A 30 52.19 9.35 -23.95
N ASP A 31 53.41 9.84 -23.73
CA ASP A 31 54.06 10.00 -22.43
C ASP A 31 54.24 11.50 -22.17
N PRO A 32 53.48 12.14 -21.25
CA PRO A 32 53.67 13.56 -20.95
C PRO A 32 54.65 13.82 -19.79
N TYR A 33 55.33 12.82 -19.21
CA TYR A 33 56.14 13.06 -18.00
C TYR A 33 57.52 12.37 -18.03
N HIS A 34 58.49 13.08 -18.58
CA HIS A 34 59.91 12.87 -18.25
C HIS A 34 60.19 13.36 -16.80
N PRO A 35 60.83 12.58 -15.92
CA PRO A 35 61.04 12.94 -14.52
C PRO A 35 62.37 13.68 -14.26
N ASP A 36 62.88 14.43 -15.24
CA ASP A 36 64.14 15.18 -15.09
C ASP A 36 63.85 16.69 -14.97
N ASN A 37 63.33 17.11 -13.82
CA ASN A 37 63.50 18.45 -13.24
C ASN A 37 62.76 18.58 -11.89
N TYR A 38 63.29 17.94 -10.85
CA TYR A 38 62.97 18.33 -9.47
C TYR A 38 63.93 19.45 -9.05
N ILE A 39 63.45 20.70 -9.08
CA ILE A 39 64.09 21.81 -8.37
C ILE A 39 63.57 21.79 -6.93
N PRO A 40 64.43 21.74 -5.90
CA PRO A 40 63.97 21.73 -4.51
C PRO A 40 63.54 23.15 -4.12
N TYR A 41 62.25 23.34 -3.84
CA TYR A 41 61.82 24.55 -3.14
C TYR A 41 62.20 24.41 -1.66
N THR A 42 63.16 25.26 -1.29
CA THR A 42 63.57 25.51 0.09
C THR A 42 62.44 26.16 0.87
N THR A 43 62.32 25.71 2.11
CA THR A 43 61.47 26.27 3.14
C THR A 43 61.83 27.72 3.42
N ASN A 44 60.83 28.61 3.40
CA ASN A 44 60.79 29.71 4.35
C ASN A 44 59.35 30.15 4.63
N SER A 45 59.13 30.27 5.93
CA SER A 45 57.91 30.65 6.64
C SER A 45 57.26 31.94 6.14
N LEU A 46 55.93 31.95 6.11
CA LEU A 46 55.15 33.01 6.76
C LEU A 46 53.72 32.53 7.05
N SER A 47 53.46 32.48 8.35
CA SER A 47 52.18 32.36 9.03
C SER A 47 51.05 33.13 8.34
N GLN A 48 49.97 32.44 7.97
CA GLN A 48 48.65 33.02 8.07
C GLN A 48 47.64 31.92 8.40
N ARG A 49 47.22 31.92 9.67
CA ARG A 49 46.03 31.22 10.15
C ARG A 49 44.83 31.73 9.36
N ASP A 50 44.03 30.83 8.81
CA ASP A 50 42.59 30.96 8.85
C ASP A 50 41.96 29.57 8.94
N SER A 51 41.38 29.34 10.11
CA SER A 51 40.59 28.20 10.52
C SER A 51 39.16 28.35 10.00
N TYR A 52 38.72 27.43 9.14
CA TYR A 52 37.30 27.22 8.85
C TYR A 52 36.82 25.89 9.40
N TYR A 53 35.66 25.95 10.03
CA TYR A 53 35.03 24.95 10.89
C TYR A 53 34.75 23.61 10.20
N GLN A 54 35.04 22.53 10.95
CA GLN A 54 34.45 21.21 10.80
C GLN A 54 32.92 21.31 10.78
N GLN A 55 32.31 20.75 9.73
CA GLN A 55 30.89 20.40 9.75
C GLN A 55 30.81 18.87 9.83
N GLU A 56 30.46 18.40 11.03
CA GLU A 56 30.13 17.00 11.31
C GLU A 56 28.89 16.60 10.51
N ILE A 57 29.06 15.66 9.57
CA ILE A 57 27.95 14.99 8.91
C ILE A 57 27.53 13.82 9.82
N PRO A 58 26.27 13.76 10.30
CA PRO A 58 25.84 12.64 11.13
C PRO A 58 25.74 11.36 10.29
N LEU A 59 26.50 10.34 10.70
CA LEU A 59 26.40 8.97 10.22
C LEU A 59 25.00 8.42 10.54
N LEU A 60 24.22 8.10 9.50
CA LEU A 60 23.00 7.31 9.63
C LEU A 60 23.38 5.82 9.69
N PRO A 61 22.85 5.03 10.64
CA PRO A 61 23.12 3.60 10.71
C PRO A 61 22.33 2.82 9.63
N GLN A 62 23.00 1.82 9.05
CA GLN A 62 22.41 0.82 8.18
C GLN A 62 21.23 0.11 8.87
N ARG A 63 20.04 0.11 8.24
CA ARG A 63 18.91 -0.76 8.60
C ARG A 63 19.01 -2.06 7.80
N SER A 64 19.01 -3.19 8.50
CA SER A 64 18.83 -4.53 7.91
C SER A 64 17.37 -4.75 7.51
N PRO A 65 17.08 -5.46 6.40
CA PRO A 65 15.71 -5.72 5.98
C PRO A 65 15.22 -7.07 6.53
N GLN A 66 14.79 -7.12 7.80
CA GLN A 66 13.89 -8.16 8.30
C GLN A 66 12.95 -7.55 9.35
N ASP A 67 11.64 -7.78 9.14
CA ASP A 67 10.49 -7.50 9.99
C ASP A 67 9.99 -6.03 10.14
N GLU A 68 9.02 -5.64 9.30
CA GLU A 68 8.06 -4.57 9.61
C GLU A 68 6.61 -5.11 9.56
N GLN A 69 6.12 -5.58 10.71
CA GLN A 69 4.68 -5.61 11.02
C GLN A 69 4.29 -4.25 11.61
N PHE A 70 3.45 -3.48 10.91
CA PHE A 70 2.97 -2.18 11.39
C PHE A 70 1.88 -2.35 12.46
N LEU A 71 2.17 -1.92 13.70
CA LEU A 71 1.21 -1.62 14.76
C LEU A 71 1.50 -0.21 15.28
N TYR A 72 0.57 0.71 15.06
CA TYR A 72 0.65 2.10 15.53
C TYR A 72 0.15 2.20 16.99
N GLU A 73 1.03 2.60 17.92
CA GLU A 73 0.65 3.21 19.20
C GLU A 73 1.16 4.66 19.25
N PRO A 74 0.35 5.65 19.65
CA PRO A 74 0.80 7.03 19.82
C PRO A 74 1.39 7.23 21.23
N SER A 75 2.70 7.48 21.29
CA SER A 75 3.36 7.95 22.52
C SER A 75 3.19 9.47 22.68
N THR A 76 2.86 9.87 23.90
CA THR A 76 2.78 11.24 24.38
C THR A 76 4.14 11.64 24.94
N ASN A 77 4.66 12.81 24.60
CA ASN A 77 5.44 13.63 25.54
C ASN A 77 5.61 15.07 25.03
N SER A 78 5.30 16.00 25.95
CA SER A 78 5.57 17.44 25.85
C SER A 78 7.05 17.76 26.02
N PRO A 79 7.46 19.03 25.79
CA PRO A 79 7.78 19.83 26.97
C PRO A 79 7.26 21.27 26.89
N GLY A 80 6.91 21.83 28.05
CA GLY A 80 6.51 23.23 28.22
C GLY A 80 7.66 24.12 28.69
N LEU A 81 7.56 25.43 28.42
CA LEU A 81 8.19 26.51 29.18
C LEU A 81 7.41 27.84 28.99
N LEU A 82 6.71 28.21 30.07
CA LEU A 82 6.43 29.55 30.67
C LEU A 82 6.45 30.85 29.82
N ARG A 83 5.30 31.57 29.82
CA ARG A 83 5.22 33.01 30.21
C ARG A 83 3.78 33.45 30.59
N LYS A 84 3.65 34.23 31.68
CA LYS A 84 2.40 34.69 32.33
C LYS A 84 1.88 36.05 31.81
N SER A 85 0.54 36.12 31.60
CA SER A 85 -0.46 37.22 31.84
C SER A 85 -0.35 38.59 31.14
N PRO A 86 -1.40 39.46 31.08
CA PRO A 86 -2.81 39.34 31.52
C PRO A 86 -3.92 39.82 30.53
N SER A 87 -5.15 39.35 30.82
CA SER A 87 -6.49 39.98 30.69
C SER A 87 -6.66 41.31 29.93
N ARG A 88 -7.58 41.35 28.95
CA ARG A 88 -8.44 42.51 28.69
C ARG A 88 -9.80 42.13 28.07
N LYS A 89 -10.86 42.73 28.64
CA LYS A 89 -12.29 42.62 28.29
C LYS A 89 -12.68 43.49 27.07
N GLY A 90 -13.75 43.09 26.39
CA GLY A 90 -14.57 43.90 25.47
C GLY A 90 -14.26 43.64 24.00
N LYS A 91 -15.20 43.62 23.03
CA LYS A 91 -16.61 44.01 22.93
C LYS A 91 -17.25 43.20 21.79
N VAL A 92 -18.56 43.04 21.85
CA VAL A 92 -19.45 42.59 20.74
C VAL A 92 -19.51 43.67 19.65
N PRO A 93 -19.65 43.30 18.37
CA PRO A 93 -20.84 43.76 17.63
C PRO A 93 -21.50 42.68 16.73
N GLN A 94 -22.81 42.84 16.58
CA GLN A 94 -23.68 42.20 15.60
C GLN A 94 -23.49 42.83 14.21
N PHE A 95 -23.67 42.07 13.12
CA PHE A 95 -24.73 42.27 12.09
C PHE A 95 -24.50 41.42 10.81
N LEU A 96 -25.56 40.68 10.45
CA LEU A 96 -26.15 40.33 9.14
C LEU A 96 -25.33 39.97 7.87
N SER A 97 -25.80 38.85 7.28
CA SER A 97 -26.09 38.59 5.84
C SER A 97 -25.00 38.03 4.91
N PRO A 98 -25.28 36.85 4.28
CA PRO A 98 -24.81 36.52 2.94
C PRO A 98 -25.94 36.57 1.89
N ARG A 99 -25.83 37.52 0.96
CA ARG A 99 -26.16 37.38 -0.48
C ARG A 99 -24.87 36.86 -1.17
N ALA A 100 -24.82 36.20 -2.32
CA ALA A 100 -25.77 35.68 -3.30
C ALA A 100 -24.97 34.73 -4.21
N LEU A 101 -25.57 33.63 -4.70
CA LEU A 101 -25.19 33.06 -6.00
C LEU A 101 -26.37 32.31 -6.64
N LYS A 102 -27.02 33.02 -7.56
CA LYS A 102 -27.69 32.52 -8.78
C LYS A 102 -26.56 32.17 -9.80
N THR A 103 -26.63 31.26 -10.78
CA THR A 103 -27.75 30.68 -11.55
C THR A 103 -27.25 29.56 -12.48
N HIS A 104 -28.18 28.66 -12.88
CA HIS A 104 -28.33 27.89 -14.15
C HIS A 104 -27.27 26.83 -14.58
N GLY A 105 -27.62 25.66 -15.15
CA GLY A 105 -28.88 25.10 -15.68
C GLY A 105 -28.89 23.55 -15.65
N ARG A 106 -30.05 22.88 -15.45
CA ARG A 106 -31.00 22.28 -16.44
C ARG A 106 -30.38 21.12 -17.25
N THR A 107 -30.76 19.85 -17.01
CA THR A 107 -31.82 19.07 -17.71
C THR A 107 -32.30 17.88 -16.84
N GLN A 108 -33.60 17.71 -16.54
CA GLN A 108 -34.69 17.02 -17.28
C GLN A 108 -34.79 15.50 -17.01
N ARG A 109 -35.82 15.07 -16.26
CA ARG A 109 -36.69 13.89 -16.51
C ARG A 109 -37.90 13.86 -15.57
N ASP A 110 -39.06 14.05 -16.18
CA ASP A 110 -40.36 13.36 -16.07
C ASP A 110 -40.82 12.78 -14.72
N VAL A 111 -41.92 13.34 -14.20
CA VAL A 111 -42.83 12.74 -13.22
C VAL A 111 -44.25 12.91 -13.75
N GLU A 112 -44.94 11.79 -13.92
CA GLU A 112 -46.37 11.73 -14.22
C GLU A 112 -47.21 11.98 -12.96
N THR A 113 -48.27 12.74 -13.22
CA THR A 113 -49.38 13.20 -12.39
C THR A 113 -50.27 12.09 -11.81
N PHE A 114 -50.92 12.33 -10.66
CA PHE A 114 -52.39 12.24 -10.55
C PHE A 114 -52.94 13.00 -9.33
N ASP A 115 -54.22 13.34 -9.45
CA ASP A 115 -54.93 14.55 -9.03
C ASP A 115 -55.60 14.47 -7.64
N THR A 116 -55.72 15.61 -6.94
CA THR A 116 -56.66 15.81 -5.82
C THR A 116 -57.18 17.26 -5.81
N THR A 117 -58.42 17.41 -6.25
CA THR A 117 -59.35 18.49 -5.87
C THR A 117 -60.51 17.81 -5.12
N GLN A 118 -61.27 18.37 -4.18
CA GLN A 118 -61.82 19.72 -4.08
C GLN A 118 -62.58 19.84 -2.74
N TYR A 119 -62.69 21.07 -2.22
CA TYR A 119 -63.83 21.69 -1.51
C TYR A 119 -63.48 22.49 -0.24
N GLN A 120 -63.62 23.81 -0.39
CA GLN A 120 -63.71 24.78 0.66
C GLN A 120 -64.75 25.85 0.27
N VAL A 121 -65.52 26.30 1.27
CA VAL A 121 -66.17 27.61 1.44
C VAL A 121 -67.46 27.93 0.67
N LEU A 122 -68.53 28.21 1.44
CA LEU A 122 -69.34 29.43 1.28
C LEU A 122 -70.13 29.75 2.56
N ASN A 123 -69.88 30.96 3.08
CA ASN A 123 -70.67 31.69 4.07
C ASN A 123 -71.77 32.45 3.31
N ASP A 124 -72.98 32.57 3.87
CA ASP A 124 -73.62 33.89 3.94
C ASP A 124 -74.71 34.02 5.02
N ARG A 125 -74.85 35.27 5.51
CA ARG A 125 -75.67 35.73 6.64
C ARG A 125 -77.15 35.98 6.26
N SER A 126 -78.06 35.79 7.23
CA SER A 126 -79.04 36.83 7.62
C SER A 126 -79.76 36.46 8.92
N SER A 127 -80.00 37.47 9.77
CA SER A 127 -80.85 37.41 10.97
C SER A 127 -82.19 38.09 10.69
N PRO A 128 -83.24 37.80 11.47
CA PRO A 128 -83.69 38.82 12.42
C PRO A 128 -84.04 38.28 13.83
N LYS A 129 -84.37 39.24 14.69
CA LYS A 129 -84.36 39.33 16.17
C LYS A 129 -85.62 38.74 16.88
N PRO A 130 -85.75 38.82 18.23
CA PRO A 130 -86.23 37.73 19.10
C PRO A 130 -87.60 38.00 19.74
N GLU A 131 -88.17 36.96 20.36
CA GLU A 131 -89.20 37.10 21.41
C GLU A 131 -88.94 36.14 22.58
N SER A 132 -89.43 36.59 23.74
CA SER A 132 -89.12 36.20 25.10
C SER A 132 -89.94 35.03 25.65
N GLY A 133 -89.34 34.29 26.58
CA GLY A 133 -89.98 33.89 27.85
C GLY A 133 -90.82 32.61 27.84
N ALA A 134 -90.32 31.59 28.56
CA ALA A 134 -91.10 30.80 29.53
C ALA A 134 -90.17 29.84 30.27
N THR A 135 -90.10 30.01 31.58
CA THR A 135 -89.66 29.01 32.56
C THR A 135 -90.65 27.85 32.58
N ASP A 136 -90.19 26.60 32.59
CA ASP A 136 -90.98 25.50 33.13
C ASP A 136 -90.09 24.40 33.73
N GLU A 137 -90.07 24.37 35.06
CA GLU A 137 -89.70 23.23 35.86
C GLU A 137 -90.83 22.19 35.79
N SER A 138 -90.74 21.20 34.90
CA SER A 138 -91.58 19.99 35.03
C SER A 138 -91.13 18.85 34.11
N PHE A 139 -89.97 18.24 34.34
CA PHE A 139 -89.69 16.89 33.83
C PHE A 139 -88.88 16.05 34.82
N LEU A 140 -89.26 16.13 36.10
CA LEU A 140 -89.00 15.05 37.06
C LEU A 140 -90.17 14.07 37.01
N ARG A 141 -89.84 12.79 36.82
CA ARG A 141 -90.69 11.58 36.79
C ARG A 141 -91.24 11.15 35.44
N THR A 142 -90.42 10.37 34.73
CA THR A 142 -90.90 9.21 33.98
C THR A 142 -89.95 8.03 34.22
N PRO A 143 -90.43 6.83 34.61
CA PRO A 143 -89.60 5.65 34.75
C PRO A 143 -89.27 5.10 33.36
N SER A 144 -87.98 5.06 33.02
CA SER A 144 -87.50 4.47 31.77
C SER A 144 -87.55 2.93 31.84
N PRO A 145 -87.91 2.25 30.74
CA PRO A 145 -88.08 0.79 30.73
C PRO A 145 -86.75 0.05 30.87
N SER A 146 -86.76 -1.01 31.68
CA SER A 146 -85.64 -1.92 31.90
C SER A 146 -85.25 -2.68 30.62
N LEU A 147 -84.04 -2.45 30.11
CA LEU A 147 -83.48 -3.09 28.91
C LEU A 147 -82.89 -4.50 29.13
N PHE A 148 -83.15 -5.14 30.29
CA PHE A 148 -82.73 -6.52 30.58
C PHE A 148 -83.86 -7.31 31.25
N PRO A 149 -84.65 -8.12 30.52
CA PRO A 149 -85.77 -8.88 31.09
C PRO A 149 -85.35 -10.12 31.89
N LYS A 150 -84.04 -10.38 32.05
CA LYS A 150 -83.52 -11.50 32.84
C LYS A 150 -82.34 -11.00 33.66
N GLY A 151 -82.55 -10.87 34.96
CA GLY A 151 -81.50 -10.52 35.92
C GLY A 151 -80.33 -11.49 35.78
N PHE A 152 -79.12 -10.94 35.68
CA PHE A 152 -77.94 -11.71 36.00
C PHE A 152 -78.06 -12.11 37.47
N GLY A 153 -78.13 -13.42 37.70
CA GLY A 153 -78.10 -13.99 39.04
C GLY A 153 -76.97 -13.38 39.84
N ALA A 154 -77.22 -13.20 41.14
CA ALA A 154 -76.28 -12.68 42.12
C ALA A 154 -74.85 -13.18 41.82
N PRO A 155 -73.82 -12.30 41.87
CA PRO A 155 -72.46 -12.76 41.69
C PRO A 155 -72.21 -13.87 42.73
N ALA A 156 -71.90 -15.07 42.23
CA ALA A 156 -71.41 -16.13 43.08
C ALA A 156 -70.26 -15.54 43.90
N LYS A 157 -70.36 -15.61 45.22
CA LYS A 157 -69.25 -15.31 46.12
C LYS A 157 -68.08 -16.19 45.67
N VAL A 158 -67.18 -15.61 44.88
CA VAL A 158 -65.90 -16.23 44.57
C VAL A 158 -65.18 -16.27 45.91
N GLY A 159 -65.21 -17.44 46.52
CA GLY A 159 -64.53 -17.71 47.77
C GLY A 159 -63.09 -17.22 47.65
N SER A 160 -62.59 -16.64 48.73
CA SER A 160 -61.20 -16.25 48.89
C SER A 160 -60.29 -17.42 48.50
N HIS A 161 -59.81 -17.43 47.26
CA HIS A 161 -58.70 -18.27 46.88
C HIS A 161 -57.48 -17.69 47.58
N ARG A 162 -57.22 -18.26 48.75
CA ARG A 162 -55.98 -18.13 49.51
C ARG A 162 -54.84 -18.50 48.54
N PHE A 163 -54.20 -17.50 47.95
CA PHE A 163 -53.09 -17.69 47.03
C PHE A 163 -51.98 -18.46 47.75
N GLN A 164 -51.78 -19.71 47.34
CA GLN A 164 -50.61 -20.48 47.75
C GLN A 164 -49.35 -19.77 47.19
N PRO A 165 -48.37 -19.43 48.04
CA PRO A 165 -47.10 -18.91 47.56
C PRO A 165 -46.33 -20.07 46.91
N SER A 166 -46.29 -20.11 45.58
CA SER A 166 -45.35 -20.98 44.88
C SER A 166 -43.92 -20.55 45.25
N ARG A 167 -43.28 -21.35 46.10
CA ARG A 167 -42.00 -21.14 46.80
C ARG A 167 -40.73 -21.13 45.91
N ARG A 168 -40.83 -20.80 44.62
CA ARG A 168 -39.69 -20.88 43.66
C ARG A 168 -39.47 -19.60 42.83
N GLY A 169 -39.56 -18.42 43.47
CA GLY A 169 -39.26 -17.15 42.81
C GLY A 169 -38.53 -16.18 43.74
N ILE A 170 -37.75 -15.25 43.17
CA ILE A 170 -37.04 -14.22 43.93
C ILE A 170 -38.09 -13.33 44.63
N PRO A 171 -38.01 -13.13 45.95
CA PRO A 171 -38.98 -12.32 46.68
C PRO A 171 -39.00 -10.90 46.10
N GLY A 172 -40.19 -10.46 45.67
CA GLY A 172 -40.40 -9.15 45.05
C GLY A 172 -40.51 -9.14 43.53
N PHE A 173 -40.08 -10.19 42.83
CA PHE A 173 -40.08 -10.27 41.36
C PHE A 173 -41.04 -11.34 40.82
N GLU A 174 -41.52 -11.15 39.60
CA GLU A 174 -42.41 -12.09 38.91
C GLU A 174 -41.68 -13.35 38.45
N ARG A 175 -42.45 -14.39 38.08
CA ARG A 175 -41.87 -15.59 37.47
C ARG A 175 -41.27 -15.22 36.11
N PRO A 176 -39.99 -15.52 35.84
CA PRO A 176 -39.37 -15.22 34.56
C PRO A 176 -39.99 -16.04 33.43
N GLU A 177 -40.12 -15.44 32.24
CA GLU A 177 -40.48 -16.15 31.01
C GLU A 177 -39.23 -16.76 30.40
N TRP A 178 -38.91 -17.97 30.86
CA TRP A 178 -37.73 -18.71 30.42
C TRP A 178 -37.61 -18.83 28.90
N GLY A 179 -38.72 -18.96 28.15
CA GLY A 179 -38.67 -19.04 26.69
C GLY A 179 -38.02 -17.83 26.01
N LYS A 180 -38.34 -16.60 26.44
CA LYS A 180 -37.76 -15.37 25.86
C LYS A 180 -36.31 -15.15 26.31
N ILE A 181 -36.00 -15.54 27.54
CA ILE A 181 -34.64 -15.46 28.09
C ILE A 181 -33.72 -16.45 27.36
N LEU A 182 -34.17 -17.70 27.18
CA LEU A 182 -33.42 -18.72 26.44
C LEU A 182 -33.22 -18.32 24.98
N LEU A 183 -34.24 -17.74 24.33
CA LEU A 183 -34.11 -17.21 22.97
C LEU A 183 -33.06 -16.09 22.91
N HIS A 184 -33.03 -15.19 23.88
CA HIS A 184 -32.03 -14.11 23.94
C HIS A 184 -30.61 -14.63 24.14
N ILE A 185 -30.42 -15.60 25.06
CA ILE A 185 -29.14 -16.27 25.28
C ILE A 185 -28.68 -16.95 23.99
N PHE A 186 -29.56 -17.69 23.33
CA PHE A 186 -29.28 -18.35 22.06
C PHE A 186 -28.85 -17.34 20.97
N LEU A 187 -29.58 -16.24 20.81
CA LEU A 187 -29.23 -15.19 19.86
C LEU A 187 -27.86 -14.58 20.17
N CYS A 188 -27.53 -14.33 21.44
CA CYS A 188 -26.21 -13.82 21.84
C CYS A 188 -25.09 -14.81 21.48
N LEU A 189 -25.28 -16.11 21.71
CA LEU A 189 -24.30 -17.14 21.40
C LEU A 189 -24.07 -17.31 19.89
N VAL A 190 -25.14 -17.25 19.10
CA VAL A 190 -25.08 -17.42 17.64
C VAL A 190 -24.63 -16.15 16.91
N SER A 191 -24.71 -14.99 17.55
CA SER A 191 -24.30 -13.72 16.93
C SER A 191 -22.81 -13.67 16.56
N TYR A 192 -21.93 -14.21 17.42
CA TYR A 192 -20.49 -14.26 17.15
C TYR A 192 -20.12 -15.10 15.90
N PRO A 193 -20.54 -16.38 15.78
CA PRO A 193 -20.22 -17.18 14.59
C PRO A 193 -20.85 -16.61 13.31
N ILE A 194 -22.02 -15.97 13.38
CA ILE A 194 -22.60 -15.28 12.21
C ILE A 194 -21.72 -14.11 11.77
N LEU A 195 -21.23 -13.28 12.71
CA LEU A 195 -20.34 -12.16 12.37
C LEU A 195 -19.01 -12.64 11.76
N LEU A 196 -18.46 -13.77 12.24
CA LEU A 196 -17.29 -14.39 11.62
C LEU A 196 -17.58 -14.86 10.20
N LEU A 197 -18.72 -15.51 9.96
CA LEU A 197 -19.13 -15.95 8.63
C LEU A 197 -19.26 -14.76 7.67
N VAL A 198 -19.85 -13.65 8.13
CA VAL A 198 -19.96 -12.40 7.36
C VAL A 198 -18.58 -11.88 6.95
N VAL A 199 -17.61 -11.89 7.86
CA VAL A 199 -16.23 -11.49 7.56
C VAL A 199 -15.55 -12.41 6.56
N VAL A 200 -15.75 -13.73 6.67
CA VAL A 200 -15.22 -14.69 5.69
C VAL A 200 -15.78 -14.45 4.30
N ILE A 201 -17.08 -14.19 4.17
CA ILE A 201 -17.74 -13.89 2.88
C ILE A 201 -17.27 -12.54 2.30
N ALA A 202 -16.95 -11.58 3.16
CA ALA A 202 -16.50 -10.24 2.76
C ALA A 202 -15.01 -10.18 2.37
N LYS A 203 -14.23 -11.23 2.62
CA LYS A 203 -12.79 -11.29 2.32
C LYS A 203 -12.54 -11.28 0.81
N ASP A 204 -11.46 -10.60 0.39
CA ASP A 204 -10.96 -10.55 -0.99
C ASP A 204 -11.99 -9.98 -1.98
N ARG A 205 -12.86 -9.08 -1.48
CA ARG A 205 -13.84 -8.33 -2.26
C ARG A 205 -13.39 -6.87 -2.38
N ASN A 206 -13.94 -6.16 -3.37
CA ASN A 206 -13.74 -4.72 -3.44
C ASN A 206 -14.34 -4.02 -2.20
N LEU A 207 -13.86 -2.80 -1.92
CA LEU A 207 -14.27 -2.03 -0.76
C LEU A 207 -15.80 -1.83 -0.66
N PHE A 208 -16.46 -1.64 -1.81
CA PHE A 208 -17.91 -1.47 -1.87
C PHE A 208 -18.65 -2.71 -1.38
N TRP A 209 -18.34 -3.88 -1.94
CA TRP A 209 -18.98 -5.15 -1.58
C TRP A 209 -18.64 -5.56 -0.15
N CYS A 210 -17.40 -5.34 0.29
CA CYS A 210 -17.00 -5.61 1.67
C CYS A 210 -17.87 -4.80 2.65
N ARG A 211 -18.02 -3.48 2.42
CA ARG A 211 -18.90 -2.62 3.24
C ARG A 211 -20.37 -3.04 3.18
N ALA A 212 -20.87 -3.42 2.01
CA ALA A 212 -22.25 -3.86 1.84
C ALA A 212 -22.55 -5.15 2.61
N ILE A 213 -21.67 -6.16 2.51
CA ILE A 213 -21.80 -7.46 3.18
C ILE A 213 -21.70 -7.29 4.70
N VAL A 214 -20.69 -6.57 5.17
CA VAL A 214 -20.49 -6.30 6.61
C VAL A 214 -21.65 -5.49 7.18
N GLY A 215 -22.12 -4.46 6.48
CA GLY A 215 -23.25 -3.63 6.90
C GLY A 215 -24.56 -4.42 6.98
N MET A 216 -24.84 -5.27 5.99
CA MET A 216 -26.01 -6.14 5.98
C MET A 216 -25.96 -7.18 7.09
N GLY A 217 -24.83 -7.87 7.26
CA GLY A 217 -24.64 -8.90 8.28
C GLY A 217 -24.74 -8.35 9.71
N SER A 218 -24.02 -7.27 9.99
CA SER A 218 -24.07 -6.59 11.31
C SER A 218 -25.45 -5.96 11.59
N GLY A 219 -26.12 -5.46 10.55
CA GLY A 219 -27.48 -4.94 10.62
C GLY A 219 -28.50 -6.01 11.04
N LEU A 220 -28.49 -7.16 10.38
CA LEU A 220 -29.40 -8.28 10.69
C LEU A 220 -29.20 -8.82 12.11
N VAL A 221 -27.94 -9.01 12.51
CA VAL A 221 -27.60 -9.46 13.87
C VAL A 221 -28.03 -8.42 14.90
N GLY A 222 -27.71 -7.14 14.67
CA GLY A 222 -28.05 -6.05 15.58
C GLY A 222 -29.55 -5.84 15.75
N VAL A 223 -30.33 -5.91 14.67
CA VAL A 223 -31.80 -5.82 14.74
C VAL A 223 -32.38 -7.02 15.47
N SER A 224 -31.89 -8.23 15.22
CA SER A 224 -32.38 -9.45 15.89
C SER A 224 -32.14 -9.42 17.40
N LEU A 225 -30.92 -9.05 17.82
CA LEU A 225 -30.57 -8.86 19.23
C LEU A 225 -31.36 -7.69 19.86
N GLY A 226 -31.50 -6.57 19.13
CA GLY A 226 -32.24 -5.40 19.58
C GLY A 226 -33.72 -5.68 19.81
N LEU A 227 -34.39 -6.37 18.89
CA LEU A 227 -35.79 -6.80 19.03
C LEU A 227 -35.96 -7.73 20.24
N SER A 228 -35.06 -8.69 20.42
CA SER A 228 -35.05 -9.58 21.58
C SER A 228 -34.92 -8.81 22.90
N LEU A 229 -34.01 -7.83 22.95
CA LEU A 229 -33.76 -6.99 24.12
C LEU A 229 -34.97 -6.09 24.46
N VAL A 230 -35.60 -5.47 23.44
CA VAL A 230 -36.79 -4.62 23.63
C VAL A 230 -38.00 -5.46 24.06
N GLN A 231 -38.17 -6.68 23.53
CA GLN A 231 -39.24 -7.58 23.97
C GLN A 231 -39.11 -7.99 25.44
N LEU A 232 -37.88 -8.19 25.93
CA LEU A 232 -37.62 -8.41 27.35
C LEU A 232 -37.89 -7.13 28.16
N GLY A 233 -37.41 -5.97 27.67
CA GLY A 233 -37.59 -4.67 28.31
C GLY A 233 -39.05 -4.22 28.42
N LYS A 234 -39.92 -4.57 27.45
CA LYS A 234 -41.36 -4.23 27.41
C LYS A 234 -42.06 -4.51 28.75
N ARG A 235 -41.64 -5.54 29.48
CA ARG A 235 -42.25 -5.97 30.75
C ARG A 235 -41.99 -4.98 31.88
N PHE A 236 -40.86 -4.27 31.84
CA PHE A 236 -40.61 -3.16 32.76
C PHE A 236 -41.55 -2.00 32.49
N LEU A 237 -41.77 -1.67 31.22
CA LEU A 237 -42.73 -0.63 30.83
C LEU A 237 -44.15 -1.02 31.27
N GLU A 238 -44.60 -2.24 30.95
CA GLU A 238 -45.89 -2.80 31.39
C GLU A 238 -46.08 -2.68 32.91
N ALA A 239 -45.11 -3.20 33.68
CA ALA A 239 -45.19 -3.19 35.13
C ALA A 239 -45.19 -1.75 35.70
N ALA A 240 -44.38 -0.85 35.13
CA ALA A 240 -44.31 0.54 35.55
C ALA A 240 -45.59 1.32 35.22
N THR A 241 -46.25 1.05 34.09
CA THR A 241 -47.52 1.66 33.70
C THR A 241 -48.63 1.25 34.66
N TRP A 242 -48.77 -0.04 34.96
CA TRP A 242 -49.74 -0.54 35.94
C TRP A 242 -49.47 -0.04 37.36
N ALA A 243 -48.20 0.03 37.78
CA ALA A 243 -47.85 0.58 39.08
C ALA A 243 -48.22 2.06 39.19
N THR A 244 -48.03 2.84 38.11
CA THR A 244 -48.42 4.26 38.06
C THR A 244 -49.94 4.41 38.22
N LEU A 245 -50.72 3.56 37.54
CA LEU A 245 -52.19 3.51 37.68
C LEU A 245 -52.62 3.22 39.13
N ILE A 246 -52.02 2.21 39.76
CA ILE A 246 -52.33 1.83 41.16
C ILE A 246 -51.93 2.95 42.13
N HIS A 247 -50.78 3.61 41.91
CA HIS A 247 -50.33 4.73 42.75
C HIS A 247 -51.27 5.93 42.70
N GLN A 248 -51.72 6.31 41.51
CA GLN A 248 -52.62 7.45 41.35
C GLN A 248 -54.07 7.14 41.77
N SER A 249 -54.47 5.87 41.76
CA SER A 249 -55.81 5.45 42.21
C SER A 249 -55.99 5.54 43.74
N ASN A 250 -54.90 5.43 44.51
CA ASN A 250 -54.93 5.40 45.98
C ASN A 250 -54.71 6.77 46.66
N VAL A 251 -54.78 7.89 45.92
CA VAL A 251 -54.60 9.24 46.48
C VAL A 251 -55.91 9.77 47.06
N PRO A 252 -55.94 10.29 48.31
CA PRO A 252 -57.14 10.90 48.88
C PRO A 252 -57.54 12.24 48.22
N ARG A 253 -58.84 12.32 47.86
CA ARG A 253 -59.71 13.48 47.57
C ARG A 253 -59.40 14.52 46.48
N ASP A 254 -58.15 14.79 46.05
CA ASP A 254 -57.94 15.93 45.13
C ASP A 254 -57.92 15.61 43.61
N ALA A 255 -57.75 14.34 43.20
CA ALA A 255 -58.03 13.83 41.83
C ALA A 255 -57.60 12.34 41.66
N PRO A 256 -58.38 11.35 42.12
CA PRO A 256 -57.98 9.95 42.02
C PRO A 256 -58.15 9.41 40.60
N GLY A 257 -57.14 8.73 40.07
CA GLY A 257 -57.14 8.08 38.76
C GLY A 257 -56.26 8.74 37.68
N ILE A 258 -55.98 8.01 36.60
CA ILE A 258 -55.19 8.46 35.43
C ILE A 258 -56.12 8.69 34.24
N ARG A 259 -55.87 9.73 33.44
CA ARG A 259 -56.61 9.97 32.19
C ARG A 259 -56.37 8.83 31.20
N LEU A 260 -57.43 8.35 30.56
CA LEU A 260 -57.31 7.27 29.57
C LEU A 260 -56.34 7.61 28.45
N ARG A 261 -56.33 8.86 27.99
CA ARG A 261 -55.44 9.36 26.96
C ARG A 261 -53.95 9.21 27.33
N ASP A 262 -53.59 9.49 28.57
CA ASP A 262 -52.20 9.36 29.06
C ASP A 262 -51.79 7.88 29.17
N LEU A 263 -52.74 7.01 29.48
CA LEU A 263 -52.52 5.57 29.57
C LEU A 263 -52.47 4.92 28.16
N ALA A 264 -53.39 5.30 27.28
CA ALA A 264 -53.54 4.78 25.92
C ALA A 264 -52.31 5.12 25.06
N SER A 265 -51.82 6.35 25.17
CA SER A 265 -50.60 6.82 24.48
C SER A 265 -49.31 6.13 24.93
N THR A 266 -49.32 5.41 26.06
CA THR A 266 -48.20 4.56 26.52
C THR A 266 -48.34 3.11 26.03
N VAL A 267 -49.54 2.71 25.63
CA VAL A 267 -49.92 1.34 25.25
C VAL A 267 -49.99 1.12 23.74
N GLU A 268 -50.25 2.18 22.98
CA GLU A 268 -50.24 2.15 21.52
C GLU A 268 -48.89 1.67 20.95
N GLU A 269 -47.78 2.09 21.56
CA GLU A 269 -46.42 1.72 21.13
C GLU A 269 -45.56 1.17 22.29
N PRO A 270 -45.79 -0.08 22.75
CA PRO A 270 -45.18 -0.58 23.98
C PRO A 270 -43.70 -0.96 23.83
N THR A 271 -43.15 -0.84 22.62
CA THR A 271 -41.74 -1.05 22.29
C THR A 271 -41.01 0.27 22.00
N SER A 272 -41.73 1.40 21.97
CA SER A 272 -41.18 2.72 21.65
C SER A 272 -40.52 3.35 22.87
N MET A 273 -39.35 3.96 22.66
CA MET A 273 -38.65 4.74 23.69
C MET A 273 -39.51 5.92 24.17
N TRP A 274 -40.34 6.47 23.27
CA TRP A 274 -41.21 7.59 23.56
C TRP A 274 -42.29 7.26 24.60
N ALA A 275 -42.82 6.03 24.59
CA ALA A 275 -43.74 5.54 25.61
C ALA A 275 -43.09 5.53 27.01
N GLY A 276 -41.80 5.16 27.10
CA GLY A 276 -41.05 5.20 28.35
C GLY A 276 -40.82 6.63 28.87
N LEU A 277 -40.46 7.57 27.99
CA LEU A 277 -40.26 8.98 28.34
C LEU A 277 -41.57 9.64 28.79
N ARG A 278 -42.66 9.39 28.06
CA ARG A 278 -44.01 9.83 28.44
C ARG A 278 -44.42 9.27 29.79
N LEU A 279 -44.20 7.98 30.04
CA LEU A 279 -44.52 7.37 31.33
C LEU A 279 -43.69 7.98 32.47
N MET A 280 -42.41 8.28 32.23
CA MET A 280 -41.56 8.97 33.20
C MET A 280 -42.10 10.38 33.51
N TRP A 281 -42.50 11.13 32.49
CA TRP A 281 -43.10 12.45 32.63
C TRP A 281 -44.45 12.42 33.36
N ALA A 282 -45.34 11.50 32.96
CA ALA A 282 -46.61 11.27 33.62
C ALA A 282 -46.38 10.93 35.10
N ARG A 283 -45.40 10.08 35.40
CA ARG A 283 -45.05 9.76 36.78
C ARG A 283 -44.59 10.99 37.55
N TYR A 284 -43.79 11.86 36.96
CA TYR A 284 -43.36 13.11 37.61
C TYR A 284 -44.53 14.06 37.88
N MET A 285 -45.48 14.17 36.95
CA MET A 285 -46.65 15.05 37.07
C MET A 285 -47.71 14.56 38.06
N TYR A 286 -47.90 13.24 38.18
CA TYR A 286 -48.92 12.67 39.06
C TYR A 286 -48.46 12.60 40.53
N THR A 287 -49.16 13.30 41.42
CA THR A 287 -48.83 13.41 42.85
C THR A 287 -48.89 12.07 43.61
N GLY A 288 -49.72 11.12 43.17
CA GLY A 288 -49.84 9.80 43.79
C GLY A 288 -48.63 8.89 43.64
N THR A 289 -47.79 9.17 42.66
CA THR A 289 -46.57 8.38 42.40
C THR A 289 -45.41 8.81 43.31
N ALA A 290 -45.54 9.97 43.98
CA ALA A 290 -44.54 10.53 44.86
C ALA A 290 -44.24 9.56 46.01
N ARG A 291 -42.95 9.39 46.33
CA ARG A 291 -42.49 8.43 47.34
C ARG A 291 -43.16 8.62 48.71
N ARG A 292 -43.51 9.87 49.06
CA ARG A 292 -44.20 10.20 50.31
C ARG A 292 -45.62 9.63 50.36
N ALA A 293 -46.36 9.68 49.26
CA ALA A 293 -47.75 9.21 49.18
C ALA A 293 -47.87 7.67 49.24
N ARG A 294 -46.90 6.95 48.65
CA ARG A 294 -46.96 5.48 48.52
C ARG A 294 -46.16 4.70 49.57
N LYS A 295 -45.42 5.37 50.47
CA LYS A 295 -44.51 4.74 51.44
C LYS A 295 -45.18 3.64 52.29
N ALA A 296 -46.49 3.76 52.55
CA ALA A 296 -47.26 2.84 53.37
C ALA A 296 -47.43 1.44 52.74
N TYR A 297 -47.49 1.33 51.41
CA TYR A 297 -47.82 0.07 50.74
C TYR A 297 -46.84 -0.32 49.61
N ASP A 298 -45.97 0.59 49.17
CA ASP A 298 -44.96 0.29 48.16
C ASP A 298 -43.69 1.14 48.31
N LYS A 299 -42.53 0.47 48.45
CA LYS A 299 -41.21 1.10 48.62
C LYS A 299 -40.33 1.05 47.37
N ARG A 300 -40.79 0.45 46.26
CA ARG A 300 -39.93 0.13 45.10
C ARG A 300 -39.58 1.37 44.24
N PRO A 301 -38.36 1.43 43.67
CA PRO A 301 -37.91 2.56 42.87
C PRO A 301 -38.37 2.42 41.41
N TRP A 302 -39.65 2.62 41.13
CA TRP A 302 -40.18 2.36 39.78
C TRP A 302 -39.62 3.23 38.65
N THR A 303 -39.15 4.43 38.96
CA THR A 303 -38.43 5.26 37.98
C THR A 303 -37.18 4.55 37.47
N LEU A 304 -36.51 3.74 38.30
CA LEU A 304 -35.35 2.94 37.88
C LEU A 304 -35.74 1.89 36.83
N PHE A 305 -36.90 1.23 36.96
CA PHE A 305 -37.36 0.26 35.96
C PHE A 305 -37.72 0.92 34.63
N ILE A 306 -38.23 2.16 34.65
CA ILE A 306 -38.45 2.95 33.43
C ILE A 306 -37.10 3.33 32.80
N LEU A 307 -36.12 3.76 33.59
CA LEU A 307 -34.77 4.06 33.10
C LEU A 307 -34.08 2.82 32.53
N LEU A 308 -34.25 1.65 33.13
CA LEU A 308 -33.74 0.38 32.60
C LEU A 308 -34.39 0.02 31.26
N PHE A 309 -35.70 0.23 31.10
CA PHE A 309 -36.36 0.08 29.81
C PHE A 309 -35.79 1.04 28.76
N LEU A 310 -35.65 2.32 29.11
CA LEU A 310 -35.08 3.33 28.21
C LEU A 310 -33.65 2.97 27.79
N ALA A 311 -32.80 2.56 28.74
CA ALA A 311 -31.44 2.10 28.47
C ALA A 311 -31.41 0.88 27.53
N SER A 312 -32.27 -0.11 27.76
CA SER A 312 -32.39 -1.29 26.88
C SER A 312 -32.86 -0.91 25.47
N SER A 313 -33.83 0.00 25.35
CA SER A 313 -34.33 0.48 24.06
C SER A 313 -33.30 1.33 23.31
N THR A 314 -32.55 2.19 24.00
CA THR A 314 -31.43 2.94 23.42
C THR A 314 -30.33 2.00 22.96
N LEU A 315 -29.93 1.03 23.79
CA LEU A 315 -28.91 0.03 23.44
C LEU A 315 -29.35 -0.79 22.22
N ALA A 316 -30.61 -1.21 22.15
CA ALA A 316 -31.17 -1.92 21.01
C ALA A 316 -31.13 -1.10 19.71
N ALA A 317 -31.41 0.21 19.79
CA ALA A 317 -31.40 1.10 18.63
C ALA A 317 -30.00 1.36 18.06
N ILE A 318 -28.97 1.48 18.92
CA ILE A 318 -27.59 1.73 18.50
C ILE A 318 -26.84 0.44 18.14
N LEU A 319 -27.38 -0.72 18.46
CA LEU A 319 -26.69 -2.00 18.33
C LEU A 319 -26.23 -2.34 16.90
N PRO A 320 -27.05 -2.16 15.84
CA PRO A 320 -26.60 -2.36 14.46
C PRO A 320 -25.37 -1.51 14.11
N PHE A 321 -25.34 -0.26 14.59
CA PHE A 321 -24.23 0.66 14.35
C PHE A 321 -22.97 0.24 15.09
N LEU A 322 -23.08 -0.14 16.37
CA LEU A 322 -21.94 -0.61 17.16
C LEU A 322 -21.32 -1.87 16.54
N LEU A 323 -22.14 -2.84 16.14
CA LEU A 323 -21.64 -4.06 15.50
C LEU A 323 -20.95 -3.77 14.17
N SER A 324 -21.49 -2.85 13.36
CA SER A 324 -20.84 -2.42 12.12
C SER A 324 -19.49 -1.73 12.35
N ARG A 325 -19.28 -1.06 13.49
CA ARG A 325 -18.03 -0.35 13.82
C ARG A 325 -16.95 -1.24 14.45
N ILE A 326 -17.33 -2.43 14.94
CA ILE A 326 -16.38 -3.38 15.52
C ILE A 326 -15.68 -4.22 14.43
N VAL A 327 -16.29 -4.34 13.26
CA VAL A 327 -15.66 -4.94 12.09
C VAL A 327 -14.77 -3.90 11.43
N ASP A 328 -13.45 -4.10 11.52
CA ASP A 328 -12.46 -3.29 10.84
C ASP A 328 -12.37 -3.73 9.38
N ILE A 329 -12.31 -2.76 8.47
CA ILE A 329 -12.17 -3.01 7.03
C ILE A 329 -10.89 -2.32 6.59
N GLN A 330 -9.88 -3.12 6.27
CA GLN A 330 -8.59 -2.66 5.79
C GLN A 330 -8.54 -2.87 4.27
N THR A 331 -7.90 -1.95 3.56
CA THR A 331 -7.66 -2.08 2.12
C THR A 331 -6.22 -2.47 1.88
N GLU A 332 -6.01 -3.46 1.04
CA GLU A 332 -4.70 -3.92 0.60
C GLU A 332 -4.64 -3.83 -0.92
N ILE A 333 -3.50 -3.38 -1.43
CA ILE A 333 -3.25 -3.32 -2.86
C ILE A 333 -2.73 -4.70 -3.28
N ALA A 334 -3.51 -5.40 -4.09
CA ALA A 334 -3.11 -6.69 -4.64
C ALA A 334 -2.66 -6.50 -6.09
N HIS A 335 -1.38 -6.77 -6.35
CA HIS A 335 -0.86 -6.88 -7.72
C HIS A 335 -1.49 -8.12 -8.37
N THR A 336 -2.04 -7.95 -9.58
CA THR A 336 -2.74 -9.03 -10.27
C THR A 336 -2.16 -9.23 -11.67
N ASP A 337 -1.77 -10.46 -12.00
CA ASP A 337 -1.17 -10.79 -13.30
C ASP A 337 -2.21 -11.28 -14.34
N ASP A 338 -3.51 -11.21 -14.04
CA ASP A 338 -4.55 -11.82 -14.89
C ASP A 338 -4.86 -11.03 -16.17
N VAL A 339 -4.86 -9.69 -16.08
CA VAL A 339 -5.34 -8.82 -17.16
C VAL A 339 -4.33 -7.71 -17.41
N TYR A 340 -3.86 -7.60 -18.64
CA TYR A 340 -2.86 -6.60 -19.03
C TYR A 340 -3.32 -5.69 -20.15
N HIS A 341 -2.71 -4.50 -20.17
CA HIS A 341 -2.77 -3.53 -21.25
C HIS A 341 -1.40 -3.43 -21.92
N GLU A 342 -1.34 -3.39 -23.25
CA GLU A 342 -0.11 -3.05 -23.96
C GLU A 342 0.10 -1.53 -23.86
N LEU A 343 1.30 -1.11 -23.49
CA LEU A 343 1.70 0.29 -23.37
C LEU A 343 3.07 0.49 -24.01
N ALA A 344 3.31 1.68 -24.57
CA ALA A 344 4.63 2.07 -25.08
C ALA A 344 5.39 2.85 -24.00
N ILE A 345 6.60 2.41 -23.68
CA ILE A 345 7.48 3.06 -22.70
C ILE A 345 8.85 3.35 -23.31
N LYS A 346 9.61 4.27 -22.69
CA LYS A 346 10.98 4.59 -23.14
C LYS A 346 12.00 3.60 -22.59
N GLY A 347 11.95 2.40 -23.15
CA GLY A 347 12.78 1.26 -22.74
C GLY A 347 13.95 0.93 -23.65
N ASP A 348 14.10 1.62 -24.79
CA ASP A 348 15.16 1.33 -25.79
C ASP A 348 15.77 2.61 -26.38
N LEU A 349 16.77 2.44 -27.25
CA LEU A 349 17.44 3.51 -27.99
C LEU A 349 16.77 3.78 -29.33
N SER A 350 16.53 5.05 -29.62
CA SER A 350 16.13 5.49 -30.95
C SER A 350 17.32 5.48 -31.91
N PRO A 351 17.09 5.50 -33.24
CA PRO A 351 18.18 5.64 -34.21
C PRO A 351 19.05 6.89 -34.00
N ILE A 352 18.45 7.97 -33.47
CA ILE A 352 19.17 9.22 -33.17
C ILE A 352 20.11 9.01 -31.97
N ASP A 353 19.64 8.31 -30.94
CA ASP A 353 20.47 8.00 -29.76
C ASP A 353 21.68 7.13 -30.14
N ILE A 354 21.46 6.13 -30.99
CA ILE A 354 22.51 5.24 -31.51
C ILE A 354 23.56 6.04 -32.29
N GLN A 355 23.13 6.98 -33.13
CA GLN A 355 24.06 7.85 -33.87
C GLN A 355 24.87 8.75 -32.94
N LYS A 356 24.23 9.38 -31.95
CA LYS A 356 24.94 10.22 -30.97
C LYS A 356 26.00 9.43 -30.18
N ALA A 357 25.68 8.19 -29.80
CA ALA A 357 26.65 7.30 -29.16
C ALA A 357 27.83 6.98 -30.09
N ALA A 358 27.57 6.72 -31.37
CA ALA A 358 28.61 6.49 -32.37
C ALA A 358 29.55 7.70 -32.53
N ASP A 359 29.00 8.93 -32.47
CA ASP A 359 29.80 10.15 -32.56
C ASP A 359 30.72 10.32 -31.33
N LEU A 360 30.33 9.79 -30.17
CA LEU A 360 31.10 9.82 -28.92
C LEU A 360 32.19 8.74 -28.83
N THR A 361 32.13 7.70 -29.65
CA THR A 361 33.01 6.52 -29.52
C THR A 361 34.50 6.89 -29.56
N ASN A 362 34.89 7.87 -30.38
CA ASN A 362 36.29 8.31 -30.45
C ASN A 362 36.77 8.99 -29.14
N THR A 363 35.90 9.75 -28.49
CA THR A 363 36.19 10.42 -27.21
C THR A 363 36.45 9.40 -26.10
N PHE A 364 35.65 8.33 -26.04
CA PHE A 364 35.83 7.27 -25.05
C PHE A 364 37.02 6.35 -25.34
N ASN A 365 37.44 6.27 -26.60
CA ASN A 365 38.66 5.56 -26.99
C ASN A 365 39.95 6.35 -26.69
N GLU A 366 39.86 7.64 -26.36
CA GLU A 366 41.02 8.47 -26.04
C GLU A 366 41.33 8.45 -24.54
N PHE A 367 42.33 7.64 -24.17
CA PHE A 367 42.75 7.48 -22.77
C PHE A 367 43.14 8.80 -22.10
N ALA A 368 43.66 9.77 -22.85
CA ALA A 368 44.07 11.06 -22.30
C ALA A 368 42.89 11.88 -21.73
N LEU A 369 41.68 11.69 -22.27
CA LEU A 369 40.50 12.46 -21.89
C LEU A 369 39.83 11.90 -20.63
N THR A 370 39.82 10.57 -20.43
CA THR A 370 39.07 9.90 -19.34
C THR A 370 37.63 10.44 -19.20
N TRP A 371 37.00 10.74 -20.33
CA TRP A 371 35.70 11.39 -20.38
C TRP A 371 34.60 10.48 -19.82
N THR A 372 33.56 11.07 -19.23
CA THR A 372 32.37 10.33 -18.77
C THR A 372 31.12 11.06 -19.23
N ILE A 373 30.04 10.32 -19.53
CA ILE A 373 28.78 10.90 -20.03
C ILE A 373 28.20 11.85 -18.99
N SER A 374 28.10 11.39 -17.73
CA SER A 374 27.72 12.22 -16.59
C SER A 374 28.94 12.52 -15.71
N PRO A 375 29.03 13.72 -15.09
CA PRO A 375 30.09 14.00 -14.11
C PRO A 375 29.91 13.13 -12.85
N PHE A 376 31.00 12.86 -12.14
CA PHE A 376 30.99 12.04 -10.91
C PHE A 376 30.02 12.60 -9.85
N SER A 377 29.88 13.93 -9.77
CA SER A 377 28.95 14.61 -8.86
C SER A 377 27.47 14.36 -9.19
N ALA A 378 27.15 13.92 -10.41
CA ALA A 378 25.78 13.62 -10.83
C ALA A 378 25.41 12.14 -10.66
N LEU A 379 26.32 11.28 -10.17
CA LEU A 379 26.04 9.85 -9.96
C LEU A 379 24.87 9.61 -9.00
N GLY A 380 24.64 10.51 -8.04
CA GLY A 380 23.48 10.44 -7.14
C GLY A 380 22.11 10.63 -7.83
N ASN A 381 22.08 11.15 -9.06
CA ASN A 381 20.87 11.33 -9.86
C ASN A 381 20.63 10.16 -10.82
N LEU A 382 21.61 9.27 -11.01
CA LEU A 382 21.43 8.08 -11.84
C LEU A 382 20.61 7.02 -11.09
N PRO A 383 19.83 6.18 -11.78
CA PRO A 383 19.12 5.09 -11.16
C PRO A 383 20.10 4.15 -10.46
N PRO A 384 19.83 3.74 -9.21
CA PRO A 384 20.72 2.85 -8.49
C PRO A 384 20.77 1.47 -9.15
N ALA A 385 21.90 0.79 -8.98
CA ALA A 385 22.02 -0.62 -9.34
C ALA A 385 21.26 -1.48 -8.32
N ILE A 386 20.56 -2.50 -8.83
CA ILE A 386 19.84 -3.49 -8.03
C ILE A 386 20.29 -4.89 -8.42
N THR A 387 20.13 -5.83 -7.50
CA THR A 387 20.42 -7.25 -7.73
C THR A 387 19.13 -8.04 -7.54
N LEU A 388 18.74 -8.77 -8.57
CA LEU A 388 17.59 -9.67 -8.54
C LEU A 388 18.07 -11.10 -8.77
N LYS A 389 17.46 -12.06 -8.06
CA LYS A 389 17.78 -13.47 -8.24
C LYS A 389 16.95 -14.09 -9.36
N TYR A 390 17.60 -14.70 -10.33
CA TYR A 390 16.96 -15.55 -11.33
C TYR A 390 16.90 -16.99 -10.82
N ASN A 391 15.70 -17.58 -10.83
CA ASN A 391 15.43 -18.94 -10.31
C ASN A 391 15.96 -19.20 -8.88
N ASN A 392 16.03 -18.15 -8.04
CA ASN A 392 16.58 -18.18 -6.67
C ASN A 392 18.07 -18.57 -6.53
N GLU A 393 18.79 -18.79 -7.63
CA GLU A 393 20.17 -19.31 -7.62
C GLU A 393 21.18 -18.28 -8.13
N GLU A 394 20.84 -17.55 -9.19
CA GLU A 394 21.79 -16.69 -9.91
C GLU A 394 21.50 -15.20 -9.69
N ASP A 395 22.53 -14.44 -9.33
CA ASP A 395 22.44 -12.99 -9.14
C ASP A 395 22.56 -12.28 -10.50
N VAL A 396 21.53 -11.52 -10.87
CA VAL A 396 21.51 -10.68 -12.07
C VAL A 396 21.38 -9.22 -11.67
N TYR A 397 22.23 -8.36 -12.24
CA TYR A 397 22.30 -6.94 -11.90
C TYR A 397 21.58 -6.11 -12.94
N PHE A 398 20.80 -5.12 -12.47
CA PHE A 398 20.05 -4.20 -13.32
C PHE A 398 20.27 -2.75 -12.86
N ALA A 399 20.09 -1.79 -13.76
CA ALA A 399 19.79 -0.42 -13.35
C ALA A 399 18.32 -0.34 -12.90
N GLU A 400 17.96 0.52 -11.95
CA GLU A 400 16.54 0.81 -11.71
C GLU A 400 15.90 1.58 -12.87
N ALA A 401 14.57 1.50 -12.98
CA ALA A 401 13.85 2.24 -14.01
C ALA A 401 13.68 3.70 -13.58
N ALA A 402 13.96 4.63 -14.50
CA ALA A 402 13.74 6.05 -14.24
C ALA A 402 12.26 6.41 -14.46
N ARG A 403 11.70 7.27 -13.61
CA ARG A 403 10.29 7.70 -13.73
C ARG A 403 9.97 8.34 -15.08
N SER A 404 10.93 9.09 -15.65
CA SER A 404 10.79 9.70 -16.97
C SER A 404 10.57 8.69 -18.10
N GLN A 405 10.96 7.42 -17.92
CA GLN A 405 10.75 6.39 -18.94
C GLN A 405 9.27 6.02 -19.11
N PHE A 406 8.45 6.32 -18.11
CA PHE A 406 7.01 5.99 -18.07
C PHE A 406 6.11 7.21 -18.28
N LEU A 407 6.70 8.37 -18.60
CA LEU A 407 5.95 9.60 -18.85
C LEU A 407 5.77 9.83 -20.36
N PRO A 408 4.61 10.34 -20.81
CA PRO A 408 4.43 10.78 -22.18
C PRO A 408 5.46 11.84 -22.57
N GLY A 409 6.16 11.63 -23.69
CA GLY A 409 7.23 12.54 -24.14
C GLY A 409 8.48 12.55 -23.26
N GLY A 410 8.60 11.64 -22.31
CA GLY A 410 9.81 11.43 -21.52
C GLY A 410 10.92 10.72 -22.28
N SER A 411 12.00 10.41 -21.57
CA SER A 411 13.19 9.72 -22.08
C SER A 411 13.91 9.01 -20.93
N GLY A 412 14.69 7.98 -21.26
CA GLY A 412 15.73 7.46 -20.38
C GLY A 412 17.03 8.27 -20.49
N PHE A 413 18.08 7.83 -19.80
CA PHE A 413 19.37 8.51 -19.79
C PHE A 413 20.20 8.29 -21.08
N GLY A 414 19.85 7.29 -21.88
CA GLY A 414 20.51 6.92 -23.13
C GLY A 414 20.30 7.87 -24.30
N THR A 415 20.09 9.17 -24.07
CA THR A 415 19.99 10.19 -25.13
C THR A 415 21.35 10.77 -25.53
N PHE A 416 22.40 10.43 -24.77
CA PHE A 416 23.81 10.80 -25.02
C PHE A 416 24.03 12.32 -25.17
N GLU A 417 23.25 13.12 -24.45
CA GLU A 417 23.42 14.58 -24.42
C GLU A 417 24.60 14.95 -23.50
N GLN A 418 25.64 15.55 -24.08
CA GLN A 418 26.93 15.81 -23.42
C GLN A 418 26.87 16.86 -22.29
N GLU A 419 25.74 17.56 -22.12
CA GLU A 419 25.59 18.70 -21.19
C GLU A 419 24.47 18.53 -20.16
N SER A 420 23.68 17.45 -20.20
CA SER A 420 22.52 17.32 -19.30
C SER A 420 22.89 16.51 -18.04
N THR A 421 23.00 17.21 -16.91
CA THR A 421 23.05 16.59 -15.56
C THR A 421 21.67 16.11 -15.08
N ALA A 422 20.66 16.17 -15.95
CA ALA A 422 19.26 15.88 -15.65
C ALA A 422 18.54 15.31 -16.88
N LEU A 423 17.59 14.40 -16.62
CA LEU A 423 16.68 13.85 -17.62
C LEU A 423 15.97 14.98 -18.38
N SER A 424 15.96 14.91 -19.71
CA SER A 424 15.24 15.85 -20.56
C SER A 424 13.74 15.58 -20.50
N ILE A 425 13.08 16.10 -19.47
CA ILE A 425 11.68 16.47 -19.62
C ILE A 425 11.72 17.75 -20.45
N ASN A 426 11.22 17.72 -21.69
CA ASN A 426 10.99 18.92 -22.49
C ASN A 426 10.03 19.83 -21.71
N THR A 427 10.59 20.68 -20.85
CA THR A 427 9.89 21.56 -19.90
C THR A 427 9.49 22.87 -20.55
N SER A 428 9.73 23.04 -21.85
CA SER A 428 9.32 24.22 -22.62
C SER A 428 7.80 24.31 -22.83
N THR A 429 7.01 23.30 -22.43
CA THR A 429 5.54 23.31 -22.54
C THR A 429 4.78 22.75 -21.34
N ALA A 430 5.43 22.47 -20.19
CA ALA A 430 4.74 21.84 -19.06
C ALA A 430 4.72 22.75 -17.84
N ASP A 431 3.65 23.56 -17.75
CA ASP A 431 3.22 24.17 -16.50
C ASP A 431 2.99 23.04 -15.46
N PRO A 432 3.35 23.16 -14.17
CA PRO A 432 2.98 22.16 -13.16
C PRO A 432 1.45 21.92 -13.05
N ALA A 433 0.64 22.81 -13.62
CA ALA A 433 -0.79 22.60 -13.82
C ALA A 433 -1.12 21.60 -14.97
N ASP A 434 -0.27 21.49 -15.99
CA ASP A 434 -0.40 20.51 -17.08
C ASP A 434 -0.03 19.09 -16.63
N PHE A 435 0.76 18.94 -15.56
CA PHE A 435 0.98 17.65 -14.89
C PHE A 435 -0.30 17.08 -14.23
N LEU A 436 -1.23 17.95 -13.83
CA LEU A 436 -2.54 17.56 -13.30
C LEU A 436 -3.65 17.56 -14.37
N ASN A 437 -3.43 18.27 -15.48
CA ASN A 437 -4.37 18.37 -16.61
C ASN A 437 -4.02 17.47 -17.82
N MET A 438 -2.91 16.71 -17.79
CA MET A 438 -2.69 15.51 -18.62
C MET A 438 -3.63 14.39 -18.16
N GLY A 439 -4.93 14.67 -18.22
CA GLY A 439 -5.95 13.66 -18.17
C GLY A 439 -5.85 12.82 -19.45
N SER A 440 -5.82 11.51 -19.26
CA SER A 440 -6.40 10.54 -20.21
C SER A 440 -5.78 10.39 -21.61
N SER A 441 -4.54 10.83 -21.83
CA SER A 441 -3.71 10.20 -22.87
C SER A 441 -2.81 9.18 -22.18
N ALA A 442 -3.26 7.92 -22.19
CA ALA A 442 -2.52 6.72 -21.81
C ALA A 442 -1.04 6.86 -22.23
N ASP A 443 -0.06 6.56 -21.38
CA ASP A 443 0.47 5.21 -21.49
C ASP A 443 1.17 4.65 -20.23
N THR A 444 1.10 5.28 -19.06
CA THR A 444 1.43 4.58 -17.80
C THR A 444 0.81 5.26 -16.58
N GLU A 445 -0.27 4.70 -16.02
CA GLU A 445 -0.82 5.22 -14.76
C GLU A 445 0.06 4.79 -13.57
N PRO A 446 0.37 5.69 -12.62
CA PRO A 446 0.98 5.30 -11.35
C PRO A 446 0.08 4.32 -10.60
N GLY A 447 0.66 3.32 -9.94
CA GLY A 447 -0.07 2.21 -9.30
C GLY A 447 -0.29 1.01 -10.23
N ASN A 448 0.58 0.83 -11.22
CA ASN A 448 0.56 -0.30 -12.12
C ASN A 448 1.87 -1.09 -12.03
N LEU A 449 1.76 -2.40 -12.15
CA LEU A 449 2.89 -3.30 -12.33
C LEU A 449 3.18 -3.40 -13.83
N LEU A 450 4.41 -3.10 -14.24
CA LEU A 450 4.86 -3.15 -15.62
C LEU A 450 5.75 -4.35 -15.83
N ARG A 451 5.59 -5.03 -16.96
CA ARG A 451 6.45 -6.13 -17.39
C ARG A 451 7.01 -5.80 -18.76
N TYR A 452 8.33 -5.72 -18.89
CA TYR A 452 8.99 -5.38 -20.14
C TYR A 452 10.44 -5.90 -20.19
N PRO A 453 11.04 -6.06 -21.38
CA PRO A 453 12.40 -6.53 -21.49
C PRO A 453 13.40 -5.43 -21.10
N ARG A 454 14.44 -5.81 -20.35
CA ARG A 454 15.53 -4.94 -19.86
C ARG A 454 16.87 -5.66 -19.97
N TRP A 455 17.94 -4.91 -20.17
CA TRP A 455 19.30 -5.45 -20.13
C TRP A 455 19.73 -5.72 -18.68
N GLY A 456 20.31 -6.89 -18.43
CA GLY A 456 20.85 -7.30 -17.14
C GLY A 456 22.27 -7.85 -17.28
N ILE A 457 23.08 -7.68 -16.23
CA ILE A 457 24.48 -8.14 -16.18
C ILE A 457 24.58 -9.40 -15.33
N ARG A 458 25.34 -10.38 -15.85
CA ARG A 458 25.90 -11.49 -15.07
C ARG A 458 27.42 -11.45 -15.20
N ILE A 459 28.14 -11.65 -14.11
CA ILE A 459 29.60 -11.58 -14.13
C ILE A 459 30.20 -12.62 -13.19
N HIS A 460 31.15 -13.40 -13.71
CA HIS A 460 31.96 -14.31 -12.92
C HIS A 460 33.42 -13.96 -13.09
N CYS A 461 34.16 -13.98 -11.99
CA CYS A 461 35.56 -13.61 -11.95
C CYS A 461 36.40 -14.75 -11.39
N ARG A 462 37.67 -14.79 -11.79
CA ARG A 462 38.67 -15.68 -11.23
C ARG A 462 39.97 -14.93 -10.99
N LYS A 463 40.56 -15.13 -9.81
CA LYS A 463 41.89 -14.64 -9.46
C LYS A 463 42.93 -15.50 -10.19
N ILE A 464 43.99 -14.88 -10.70
CA ILE A 464 45.03 -15.62 -11.44
C ILE A 464 45.68 -16.67 -10.53
N SER A 465 45.69 -17.92 -10.97
CA SER A 465 45.98 -19.10 -10.13
C SER A 465 47.43 -19.19 -9.62
N ASN A 466 48.39 -18.47 -10.22
CA ASN A 466 49.77 -18.31 -9.74
C ASN A 466 50.44 -17.00 -10.23
N GLY A 467 50.33 -15.92 -9.45
CA GLY A 467 50.87 -14.62 -9.89
C GLY A 467 52.38 -14.55 -9.99
N ALA A 468 53.16 -15.36 -9.27
CA ALA A 468 54.62 -15.39 -9.42
C ALA A 468 55.08 -15.88 -10.81
N THR A 469 54.26 -16.73 -11.45
CA THR A 469 54.51 -17.25 -12.79
C THR A 469 53.84 -16.43 -13.88
N TYR A 470 52.70 -15.80 -13.58
CA TYR A 470 51.83 -15.19 -14.59
C TYR A 470 51.76 -13.67 -14.52
N ILE A 471 52.37 -13.03 -13.53
CA ILE A 471 52.45 -11.57 -13.43
C ILE A 471 53.92 -11.18 -13.51
N VAL A 472 54.24 -10.26 -14.41
CA VAL A 472 55.56 -9.63 -14.51
C VAL A 472 55.41 -8.21 -13.97
N PRO A 473 55.85 -7.94 -12.71
CA PRO A 473 55.64 -6.67 -12.02
C PRO A 473 56.08 -5.43 -12.82
N ARG A 474 57.27 -5.48 -13.41
CA ARG A 474 57.85 -4.37 -14.17
C ARG A 474 58.81 -4.89 -15.23
N SER A 475 58.56 -4.57 -16.49
CA SER A 475 59.42 -4.86 -17.63
C SER A 475 60.45 -3.75 -17.87
N PRO A 476 61.48 -3.99 -18.71
CA PRO A 476 62.45 -2.96 -19.08
C PRO A 476 61.83 -1.69 -19.68
N SER A 477 60.70 -1.81 -20.37
CA SER A 477 59.96 -0.67 -20.93
C SER A 477 58.84 -0.16 -20.03
N ASN A 478 58.93 -0.42 -18.73
CA ASN A 478 58.01 0.11 -17.73
C ASN A 478 56.54 -0.34 -17.89
N PHE A 479 56.33 -1.60 -18.29
CA PHE A 479 55.02 -2.25 -18.30
C PHE A 479 54.90 -3.33 -17.22
N THR A 480 53.69 -3.50 -16.69
CA THR A 480 53.30 -4.71 -15.96
C THR A 480 52.58 -5.64 -16.93
N TYR A 481 52.99 -6.90 -17.01
CA TYR A 481 52.31 -7.90 -17.84
C TYR A 481 51.53 -8.88 -16.98
N VAL A 482 50.32 -9.21 -17.41
CA VAL A 482 49.49 -10.27 -16.83
C VAL A 482 49.22 -11.31 -17.90
N PHE A 483 49.50 -12.57 -17.58
CA PHE A 483 49.24 -13.72 -18.43
C PHE A 483 48.10 -14.55 -17.84
N THR A 484 47.06 -14.77 -18.60
CA THR A 484 45.89 -15.54 -18.17
C THR A 484 45.90 -16.91 -18.85
N PRO A 485 45.94 -18.01 -18.09
CA PRO A 485 45.81 -19.35 -18.65
C PRO A 485 44.47 -19.55 -19.35
N LYS A 486 44.48 -20.16 -20.55
CA LYS A 486 43.24 -20.51 -21.27
C LYS A 486 42.35 -21.45 -20.46
N ASP A 487 42.89 -22.28 -19.58
CA ASP A 487 42.08 -23.16 -18.71
C ASP A 487 41.27 -22.37 -17.68
N ASP A 488 41.80 -21.26 -17.16
CA ASP A 488 41.04 -20.35 -16.30
C ASP A 488 39.91 -19.68 -17.07
N LEU A 489 40.14 -19.34 -18.34
CA LEU A 489 39.09 -18.81 -19.22
C LEU A 489 38.04 -19.86 -19.56
N ARG A 490 38.43 -21.08 -19.93
CA ARG A 490 37.50 -22.18 -20.21
C ARG A 490 36.58 -22.44 -19.02
N ALA A 491 37.13 -22.42 -17.80
CA ALA A 491 36.34 -22.55 -16.59
C ALA A 491 35.32 -21.40 -16.42
N LEU A 492 35.70 -20.16 -16.75
CA LEU A 492 34.78 -19.02 -16.75
C LEU A 492 33.67 -19.16 -17.80
N PHE A 493 33.98 -19.52 -19.04
CA PHE A 493 32.95 -19.77 -20.06
C PHE A 493 32.03 -20.93 -19.68
N SER A 494 32.58 -22.03 -19.14
CA SER A 494 31.78 -23.15 -18.66
C SER A 494 30.86 -22.78 -17.50
N SER A 495 31.24 -21.80 -16.66
CA SER A 495 30.40 -21.33 -15.55
C SER A 495 29.09 -20.68 -16.02
N PHE A 496 29.04 -20.23 -17.28
CA PHE A 496 27.85 -19.71 -17.93
C PHE A 496 27.22 -20.69 -18.93
N ASN A 497 27.68 -21.95 -18.97
CA ASN A 497 27.30 -22.95 -19.98
C ASN A 497 27.53 -22.45 -21.42
N MET A 498 28.64 -21.74 -21.65
CA MET A 498 29.03 -21.24 -22.97
C MET A 498 30.22 -22.02 -23.51
N ASP A 499 30.26 -22.17 -24.83
CA ASP A 499 31.42 -22.71 -25.53
C ASP A 499 32.58 -21.72 -25.52
N PHE A 500 33.81 -22.26 -25.46
CA PHE A 500 35.01 -21.42 -25.51
C PHE A 500 35.20 -20.84 -26.93
N PRO A 501 35.30 -19.51 -27.11
CA PRO A 501 35.37 -18.90 -28.42
C PRO A 501 36.61 -19.30 -29.21
N ALA A 502 36.43 -19.67 -30.49
CA ALA A 502 37.54 -20.03 -31.38
C ALA A 502 38.56 -18.88 -31.54
N SER A 503 38.12 -17.62 -31.41
CA SER A 503 38.99 -16.44 -31.45
C SER A 503 39.99 -16.39 -30.29
N LEU A 504 39.68 -17.00 -29.15
CA LEU A 504 40.54 -17.08 -27.97
C LEU A 504 41.35 -18.39 -27.91
N ASP A 505 41.00 -19.39 -28.71
CA ASP A 505 41.71 -20.68 -28.73
C ASP A 505 42.95 -20.68 -29.64
N VAL A 506 43.18 -19.58 -30.38
CA VAL A 506 44.36 -19.41 -31.25
C VAL A 506 45.67 -19.46 -30.45
N PRO A 507 46.71 -20.17 -30.90
CA PRO A 507 48.02 -20.19 -30.22
C PRO A 507 48.61 -18.79 -30.06
N PHE A 508 49.27 -18.56 -28.92
CA PHE A 508 49.95 -17.29 -28.64
C PHE A 508 51.04 -16.99 -29.68
N ASN A 509 50.87 -15.89 -30.43
CA ASN A 509 51.83 -15.46 -31.44
C ASN A 509 52.94 -14.59 -30.82
N ARG A 510 54.18 -15.08 -30.85
CA ARG A 510 55.35 -14.46 -30.22
C ARG A 510 55.89 -13.23 -30.94
N THR A 511 55.58 -13.05 -32.22
CA THR A 511 56.26 -12.04 -33.08
C THR A 511 55.36 -10.88 -33.47
N VAL A 512 54.05 -10.97 -33.25
CA VAL A 512 53.11 -9.95 -33.72
C VAL A 512 52.01 -9.75 -32.69
N GLY A 513 51.91 -8.53 -32.18
CA GLY A 513 50.80 -8.08 -31.34
C GLY A 513 49.51 -7.90 -32.14
N SER A 514 49.06 -8.92 -32.87
CA SER A 514 47.88 -8.87 -33.75
C SER A 514 46.83 -9.93 -33.40
N GLY A 515 46.95 -10.61 -32.25
CA GLY A 515 45.90 -11.48 -31.71
C GLY A 515 45.06 -10.76 -30.65
N PRO A 516 43.77 -11.10 -30.47
CA PRO A 516 42.99 -10.65 -29.33
C PRO A 516 43.71 -11.06 -28.04
N GLY A 517 44.15 -10.07 -27.25
CA GLY A 517 44.94 -10.32 -26.04
C GLY A 517 46.43 -10.65 -26.26
N SER A 518 47.04 -10.22 -27.36
CA SER A 518 48.51 -10.16 -27.47
C SER A 518 48.98 -8.72 -27.70
N THR A 519 49.10 -7.94 -26.62
CA THR A 519 49.68 -6.58 -26.66
C THR A 519 51.02 -6.56 -25.97
N LEU A 520 51.92 -7.44 -26.38
CA LEU A 520 53.31 -7.37 -25.94
C LEU A 520 53.97 -6.14 -26.56
N LYS A 521 54.54 -5.29 -25.70
CA LYS A 521 55.29 -4.10 -26.12
C LYS A 521 56.78 -4.36 -26.18
N ASP A 522 57.26 -5.36 -25.43
CA ASP A 522 58.66 -5.76 -25.41
C ASP A 522 58.84 -7.18 -25.96
N ASN A 523 60.10 -7.56 -26.17
CA ASN A 523 60.42 -8.87 -26.70
C ASN A 523 60.06 -9.98 -25.70
N VAL A 524 59.34 -10.99 -26.17
CA VAL A 524 58.72 -12.05 -25.35
C VAL A 524 59.74 -12.85 -24.55
N THR A 525 60.93 -13.07 -25.12
CA THR A 525 62.03 -13.79 -24.48
C THR A 525 62.66 -13.03 -23.31
N GLU A 526 62.47 -11.71 -23.23
CA GLU A 526 62.98 -10.87 -22.14
C GLU A 526 61.95 -10.70 -21.02
N ILE A 527 60.65 -10.89 -21.33
CA ILE A 527 59.54 -10.69 -20.38
C ILE A 527 59.13 -12.00 -19.70
N LEU A 528 59.11 -13.12 -20.44
CA LEU A 528 58.63 -14.40 -19.90
C LEU A 528 59.50 -14.85 -18.70
N PRO A 529 58.89 -15.12 -17.53
CA PRO A 529 59.62 -15.72 -16.43
C PRO A 529 60.28 -17.03 -16.89
N SER A 530 61.52 -17.28 -16.47
CA SER A 530 62.26 -18.50 -16.83
C SER A 530 61.56 -19.80 -16.43
N SER A 531 60.55 -19.71 -15.57
CA SER A 531 59.70 -20.82 -15.13
C SER A 531 58.59 -21.20 -16.13
N LEU A 532 58.33 -20.38 -17.16
CA LEU A 532 57.24 -20.61 -18.11
C LEU A 532 57.81 -21.19 -19.41
N ASP A 533 57.51 -22.46 -19.67
CA ASP A 533 57.96 -23.15 -20.88
C ASP A 533 57.24 -22.59 -22.12
N LEU A 534 57.95 -22.59 -23.23
CA LEU A 534 57.55 -22.01 -24.51
C LEU A 534 56.31 -22.70 -25.10
N ASP A 535 56.08 -23.97 -24.77
CA ASP A 535 54.89 -24.72 -25.14
C ASP A 535 53.68 -24.36 -24.25
N THR A 536 53.90 -24.11 -22.96
CA THR A 536 52.84 -23.62 -22.05
C THR A 536 52.40 -22.20 -22.40
N ALA A 537 53.32 -21.38 -22.93
CA ALA A 537 53.03 -20.02 -23.39
C ALA A 537 52.01 -19.98 -24.55
N SER A 538 51.87 -21.06 -25.34
CA SER A 538 50.88 -21.16 -26.43
C SER A 538 49.42 -21.16 -25.92
N HIS A 539 49.23 -21.44 -24.62
CA HIS A 539 47.94 -21.51 -23.94
C HIS A 539 47.65 -20.28 -23.07
N LEU A 540 48.29 -19.14 -23.33
CA LEU A 540 48.12 -17.92 -22.54
C LEU A 540 47.52 -16.78 -23.36
N ILE A 541 46.77 -15.92 -22.67
CA ILE A 541 46.36 -14.59 -23.16
C ILE A 541 47.12 -13.56 -22.34
N SER A 542 47.70 -12.54 -22.98
CA SER A 542 48.53 -11.53 -22.33
C SER A 542 47.85 -10.16 -22.28
N SER A 543 48.14 -9.39 -21.25
CA SER A 543 47.82 -7.97 -21.22
C SER A 543 48.93 -7.14 -20.64
N ALA A 544 49.20 -6.03 -21.31
CA ALA A 544 50.18 -5.05 -20.89
C ALA A 544 49.46 -3.85 -20.26
N PHE A 545 49.94 -3.46 -19.09
CA PHE A 545 49.49 -2.30 -18.34
C PHE A 545 50.66 -1.36 -18.14
N THR A 546 50.49 -0.09 -18.47
CA THR A 546 51.53 0.92 -18.22
C THR A 546 51.77 1.05 -16.72
N ASP A 547 53.02 1.01 -16.28
CA ASP A 547 53.39 1.25 -14.89
C ASP A 547 53.55 2.77 -14.64
N ASN A 548 52.40 3.42 -14.45
CA ASN A 548 52.25 4.86 -14.25
C ASN A 548 51.88 5.23 -12.80
N GLY A 549 52.08 4.31 -11.84
CA GLY A 549 51.80 4.56 -10.43
C GLY A 549 50.32 4.49 -10.03
N VAL A 550 49.37 4.21 -10.93
CA VAL A 550 47.95 4.09 -10.52
C VAL A 550 47.68 2.76 -9.83
N ALA A 551 46.77 2.80 -8.86
CA ALA A 551 46.56 1.69 -7.95
C ALA A 551 45.76 0.52 -8.55
N HIS A 552 44.96 0.78 -9.59
CA HIS A 552 44.28 -0.27 -10.36
C HIS A 552 44.16 0.10 -11.84
N SER A 553 44.05 -0.89 -12.71
CA SER A 553 43.89 -0.70 -14.15
C SER A 553 43.09 -1.83 -14.79
N PHE A 554 42.41 -1.50 -15.88
CA PHE A 554 41.50 -2.40 -16.59
C PHE A 554 41.95 -2.62 -18.02
N LYS A 555 41.69 -3.83 -18.54
CA LYS A 555 41.88 -4.15 -19.95
C LYS A 555 40.76 -5.07 -20.42
N GLY A 556 39.94 -4.54 -21.31
CA GLY A 556 38.80 -5.24 -21.89
C GLY A 556 39.11 -5.90 -23.25
N PHE A 557 38.52 -7.06 -23.48
CA PHE A 557 38.50 -7.78 -24.75
C PHE A 557 37.10 -8.34 -24.96
N PRO A 558 36.34 -7.89 -25.97
CA PRO A 558 35.02 -8.44 -26.23
C PRO A 558 35.10 -9.66 -27.15
N PRO A 559 34.73 -10.89 -26.70
CA PRO A 559 34.58 -12.03 -27.60
C PRO A 559 33.38 -11.90 -28.56
N SER A 560 32.35 -11.15 -28.16
CA SER A 560 31.16 -10.85 -28.97
C SER A 560 30.67 -9.43 -28.68
N MET A 561 30.40 -8.65 -29.72
CA MET A 561 29.88 -7.29 -29.62
C MET A 561 28.39 -7.21 -29.97
N GLY A 562 27.70 -8.35 -29.84
CA GLY A 562 26.25 -8.45 -29.99
C GLY A 562 25.75 -8.46 -31.42
N GLU A 563 26.58 -8.90 -32.37
CA GLU A 563 26.21 -9.09 -33.78
C GLU A 563 25.05 -10.08 -33.97
N ASP A 564 24.90 -11.04 -33.05
CA ASP A 564 23.83 -12.05 -33.05
C ASP A 564 22.49 -11.55 -32.47
N GLY A 565 22.46 -10.33 -31.92
CA GLY A 565 21.28 -9.73 -31.29
C GLY A 565 20.99 -10.24 -29.87
N MET A 566 21.81 -11.13 -29.30
CA MET A 566 21.52 -11.81 -28.03
C MET A 566 22.13 -11.13 -26.80
N GLY A 567 22.95 -10.10 -26.99
CA GLY A 567 23.64 -9.40 -25.91
C GLY A 567 25.13 -9.20 -26.18
N PHE A 568 25.87 -8.82 -25.14
CA PHE A 568 27.30 -8.53 -25.24
C PHE A 568 28.08 -9.48 -24.33
N VAL A 569 29.26 -9.88 -24.80
CA VAL A 569 30.19 -10.72 -24.03
C VAL A 569 31.50 -9.97 -23.91
N GLN A 570 31.97 -9.81 -22.68
CA GLN A 570 33.17 -9.03 -22.39
C GLN A 570 34.09 -9.81 -21.46
N LEU A 571 35.35 -9.91 -21.84
CA LEU A 571 36.41 -10.37 -20.96
C LEU A 571 37.15 -9.16 -20.41
N GLU A 572 37.15 -8.99 -19.09
CA GLU A 572 37.79 -7.86 -18.43
C GLU A 572 38.92 -8.35 -17.54
N MET A 573 40.11 -7.79 -17.70
CA MET A 573 41.25 -8.05 -16.83
C MET A 573 41.51 -6.86 -15.91
N LEU A 574 41.58 -7.15 -14.61
CA LEU A 574 41.95 -6.22 -13.55
C LEU A 574 43.39 -6.47 -13.13
N LEU A 575 44.16 -5.39 -13.02
CA LEU A 575 45.45 -5.35 -12.34
C LEU A 575 45.37 -4.37 -11.17
N VAL A 576 45.74 -4.82 -9.97
CA VAL A 576 45.88 -4.02 -8.75
C VAL A 576 47.37 -3.89 -8.42
N ARG A 577 47.80 -2.68 -8.05
CA ARG A 577 49.18 -2.33 -7.68
C ARG A 577 49.17 -1.42 -6.46
N LEU A 578 49.60 -1.92 -5.32
CA LEU A 578 49.55 -1.16 -4.07
C LEU A 578 50.90 -1.18 -3.35
N ASN A 579 51.30 -0.06 -2.77
CA ASN A 579 52.47 -0.05 -1.91
C ASN A 579 52.10 -0.63 -0.54
N THR A 580 52.90 -1.57 -0.04
CA THR A 580 52.68 -2.24 1.24
C THR A 580 52.73 -1.29 2.44
N ALA A 581 53.33 -0.10 2.31
CA ALA A 581 53.28 0.93 3.35
C ALA A 581 51.87 1.51 3.54
N TYR A 582 51.06 1.57 2.48
CA TYR A 582 49.66 2.03 2.55
C TYR A 582 48.66 0.90 2.81
N ALA A 583 49.02 -0.33 2.44
CA ALA A 583 48.24 -1.55 2.63
C ALA A 583 49.01 -2.58 3.50
N PRO A 584 49.22 -2.31 4.79
CA PRO A 584 50.06 -3.16 5.65
C PRO A 584 49.45 -4.56 5.89
N ASN A 585 48.13 -4.68 5.80
CA ASN A 585 47.41 -5.96 5.91
C ASN A 585 47.26 -6.68 4.55
N GLY A 586 47.81 -6.09 3.47
CA GLY A 586 47.64 -6.58 2.11
C GLY A 586 48.45 -7.84 1.84
N THR A 587 47.81 -8.81 1.21
CA THR A 587 48.37 -10.09 0.78
C THR A 587 48.23 -10.20 -0.73
N PHE A 588 49.37 -10.06 -1.40
CA PHE A 588 49.47 -9.97 -2.86
C PHE A 588 50.06 -11.25 -3.47
N GLN A 589 49.70 -11.55 -4.72
CA GLN A 589 50.22 -12.70 -5.45
C GLN A 589 51.70 -12.60 -5.78
N VAL A 590 52.19 -11.38 -6.08
CA VAL A 590 53.61 -11.13 -6.34
C VAL A 590 53.98 -9.73 -5.86
N TYR A 591 55.25 -9.53 -5.52
CA TYR A 591 55.79 -8.24 -5.08
C TYR A 591 56.87 -7.76 -6.05
N SER A 592 57.04 -6.45 -6.14
CA SER A 592 58.17 -5.84 -6.83
C SER A 592 59.50 -6.31 -6.22
N GLN A 593 60.54 -6.42 -7.04
CA GLN A 593 61.87 -6.78 -6.56
C GLN A 593 62.53 -5.64 -5.76
N GLN A 594 62.18 -4.40 -6.09
CA GLN A 594 62.72 -3.21 -5.45
C GLN A 594 61.60 -2.42 -4.76
N PRO A 595 61.83 -1.92 -3.54
CA PRO A 595 60.89 -1.05 -2.86
C PRO A 595 60.87 0.35 -3.48
N VAL A 596 59.70 0.98 -3.45
CA VAL A 596 59.46 2.34 -3.92
C VAL A 596 59.26 3.24 -2.71
N ASP A 597 59.98 4.37 -2.71
CA ASP A 597 59.85 5.39 -1.67
C ASP A 597 58.55 6.19 -1.86
N THR A 598 57.78 6.35 -0.79
CA THR A 598 56.53 7.10 -0.78
C THR A 598 56.44 8.02 0.43
N ALA A 599 55.44 8.90 0.47
CA ALA A 599 55.23 9.85 1.56
C ALA A 599 55.02 9.17 2.94
N GLN A 600 54.51 7.93 2.99
CA GLN A 600 54.31 7.18 4.25
C GLN A 600 55.47 6.23 4.58
N GLY A 601 56.48 6.13 3.71
CA GLY A 601 57.65 5.29 3.92
C GLY A 601 58.03 4.48 2.68
N ARG A 602 59.05 3.64 2.87
CA ARG A 602 59.59 2.74 1.85
C ARG A 602 58.88 1.39 1.93
N GLY A 603 58.25 0.96 0.84
CA GLY A 603 57.52 -0.31 0.79
C GLY A 603 57.63 -0.98 -0.58
N LEU A 604 57.35 -2.28 -0.62
CA LEU A 604 57.28 -3.03 -1.87
C LEU A 604 55.94 -2.74 -2.56
N ILE A 605 55.89 -2.86 -3.88
CA ILE A 605 54.63 -2.81 -4.61
C ILE A 605 54.10 -4.24 -4.67
N GLY A 606 52.92 -4.48 -4.11
CA GLY A 606 52.18 -5.71 -4.24
C GLY A 606 51.29 -5.68 -5.48
N TYR A 607 51.21 -6.80 -6.18
CA TYR A 607 50.45 -6.98 -7.41
C TYR A 607 49.44 -8.11 -7.23
N ASP A 608 48.20 -7.81 -7.59
CA ASP A 608 47.10 -8.77 -7.66
C ASP A 608 46.40 -8.63 -9.01
N ALA A 609 46.00 -9.74 -9.62
CA ALA A 609 45.27 -9.74 -10.88
C ALA A 609 44.09 -10.72 -10.88
N ALA A 610 43.03 -10.34 -11.58
CA ALA A 610 41.86 -11.17 -11.83
C ALA A 610 41.36 -10.98 -13.26
N VAL A 611 40.68 -12.00 -13.76
CA VAL A 611 39.98 -11.98 -15.05
C VAL A 611 38.51 -12.27 -14.81
N CYS A 612 37.63 -11.52 -15.48
CA CYS A 612 36.19 -11.65 -15.38
C CYS A 612 35.57 -11.84 -16.75
N LEU A 613 34.53 -12.66 -16.81
CA LEU A 613 33.64 -12.77 -17.95
C LEU A 613 32.32 -12.12 -17.57
N GLU A 614 31.97 -11.05 -18.28
CA GLU A 614 30.76 -10.25 -18.10
C GLU A 614 29.83 -10.48 -19.30
N LEU A 615 28.57 -10.79 -18.99
CA LEU A 615 27.50 -11.01 -19.96
C LEU A 615 26.41 -9.96 -19.76
N ILE A 616 26.08 -9.23 -20.81
CA ILE A 616 24.96 -8.29 -20.84
C ILE A 616 23.87 -8.90 -21.71
N GLU A 617 22.76 -9.31 -21.11
CA GLU A 617 21.72 -10.10 -21.78
C GLU A 617 20.32 -9.54 -21.46
N PRO A 618 19.32 -9.79 -22.32
CA PRO A 618 17.98 -9.31 -22.06
C PRO A 618 17.19 -10.23 -21.12
N TYR A 619 16.44 -9.63 -20.20
CA TYR A 619 15.53 -10.27 -19.26
C TYR A 619 14.18 -9.56 -19.25
N VAL A 620 13.10 -10.30 -19.06
CA VAL A 620 11.78 -9.72 -18.79
C VAL A 620 11.65 -9.47 -17.30
N VAL A 621 11.52 -8.20 -16.92
CA VAL A 621 11.51 -7.76 -15.52
C VAL A 621 10.17 -7.11 -15.19
N GLU A 622 9.71 -7.35 -13.97
CA GLU A 622 8.57 -6.68 -13.38
C GLU A 622 9.01 -5.44 -12.61
N VAL A 623 8.42 -4.29 -12.93
CA VAL A 623 8.71 -2.99 -12.36
C VAL A 623 7.42 -2.37 -11.86
N TYR A 624 7.37 -2.04 -10.58
CA TYR A 624 6.24 -1.33 -10.00
C TYR A 624 6.37 0.16 -10.24
N ASN A 625 5.42 0.74 -10.97
CA ASN A 625 5.32 2.19 -11.13
C ASN A 625 4.62 2.80 -9.91
N SER A 626 5.38 3.06 -8.85
CA SER A 626 4.83 3.52 -7.57
C SER A 626 4.08 4.86 -7.68
N THR A 627 2.98 4.98 -6.92
CA THR A 627 2.21 6.23 -6.78
C THR A 627 2.91 7.29 -5.92
N SER A 628 3.84 6.88 -5.05
CA SER A 628 4.44 7.73 -4.02
C SER A 628 5.96 7.81 -4.07
N GLY A 629 6.61 7.05 -4.96
CA GLY A 629 8.07 6.95 -5.05
C GLY A 629 8.61 6.84 -6.47
N LEU A 630 9.90 6.54 -6.58
CA LEU A 630 10.51 6.12 -7.84
C LEU A 630 10.02 4.72 -8.21
N PRO A 631 9.99 4.37 -9.50
CA PRO A 631 9.71 3.01 -9.89
C PRO A 631 10.73 2.04 -9.31
N SER A 632 10.28 0.84 -8.97
CA SER A 632 11.11 -0.17 -8.33
C SER A 632 10.93 -1.52 -9.01
N SER A 633 12.01 -2.18 -9.35
CA SER A 633 11.97 -3.53 -9.93
C SER A 633 11.72 -4.56 -8.84
N ILE A 634 10.79 -5.49 -9.08
CA ILE A 634 10.33 -6.48 -8.10
C ILE A 634 10.98 -7.84 -8.35
N ARG A 635 10.89 -8.36 -9.58
CA ARG A 635 11.37 -9.70 -9.91
C ARG A 635 11.69 -9.87 -11.40
N ILE A 636 12.48 -10.89 -11.70
CA ILE A 636 12.69 -11.40 -13.05
C ILE A 636 11.58 -12.40 -13.35
N VAL A 637 10.87 -12.20 -14.46
CA VAL A 637 9.79 -13.09 -14.92
C VAL A 637 10.37 -14.22 -15.77
N SER A 638 11.21 -13.86 -16.73
CA SER A 638 11.87 -14.81 -17.62
C SER A 638 13.15 -14.22 -18.20
N ARG A 639 14.06 -15.08 -18.65
CA ARG A 639 15.20 -14.69 -19.48
C ARG A 639 14.75 -14.60 -20.94
N GLY A 640 15.06 -13.50 -21.62
CA GLY A 640 14.69 -13.31 -23.02
C GLY A 640 14.50 -11.86 -23.44
N ALA A 641 14.55 -11.66 -24.75
CA ALA A 641 14.43 -10.36 -25.42
C ALA A 641 13.00 -9.81 -25.49
N SER A 642 11.98 -10.64 -25.27
CA SER A 642 10.58 -10.27 -25.47
C SER A 642 9.67 -10.87 -24.39
N ILE A 643 8.54 -10.22 -24.17
CA ILE A 643 7.53 -10.69 -23.23
C ILE A 643 6.86 -11.93 -23.81
N MET A 644 7.01 -13.07 -23.13
CA MET A 644 6.36 -14.31 -23.53
C MET A 644 4.98 -14.41 -22.89
N THR A 645 4.00 -14.85 -23.67
CA THR A 645 2.67 -15.19 -23.15
C THR A 645 2.80 -16.45 -22.31
N GLU A 646 2.44 -16.35 -21.03
CA GLU A 646 2.42 -17.49 -20.14
C GLU A 646 1.27 -18.43 -20.53
N VAL A 647 1.62 -19.68 -20.80
CA VAL A 647 0.69 -20.75 -21.13
C VAL A 647 0.82 -21.81 -20.05
N ASN A 648 -0.28 -22.11 -19.36
CA ASN A 648 -0.35 -23.20 -18.40
C ASN A 648 -0.02 -24.54 -19.07
N ASN A 649 0.34 -25.54 -18.26
CA ASN A 649 0.56 -26.92 -18.72
C ASN A 649 -0.64 -27.50 -19.49
N ASP A 650 -1.85 -26.99 -19.23
CA ASP A 650 -3.10 -27.37 -19.89
C ASP A 650 -3.35 -26.63 -21.22
N GLY A 651 -2.39 -25.82 -21.68
CA GLY A 651 -2.51 -25.00 -22.90
C GLY A 651 -3.34 -23.72 -22.73
N THR A 652 -3.80 -23.41 -21.51
CA THR A 652 -4.59 -22.20 -21.24
C THR A 652 -3.67 -21.00 -21.01
N ILE A 653 -3.93 -19.89 -21.72
CA ILE A 653 -3.21 -18.64 -21.52
C ILE A 653 -3.63 -18.04 -20.17
N THR A 654 -2.67 -17.77 -19.28
CA THR A 654 -2.94 -17.20 -17.94
C THR A 654 -3.27 -15.71 -18.00
N THR A 655 -2.65 -14.99 -18.93
CA THR A 655 -2.74 -13.54 -19.05
C THR A 655 -3.69 -13.12 -20.18
N THR A 656 -4.77 -12.41 -19.86
CA THR A 656 -5.74 -11.92 -20.85
C THR A 656 -5.45 -10.46 -21.23
N ARG A 657 -5.23 -10.17 -22.51
CA ARG A 657 -5.08 -8.79 -22.98
C ARG A 657 -6.42 -8.05 -22.98
N LYS A 658 -6.41 -6.81 -22.49
CA LYS A 658 -7.54 -5.88 -22.58
C LYS A 658 -7.17 -4.68 -23.45
N GLY A 659 -7.89 -4.50 -24.56
CA GLY A 659 -7.65 -3.41 -25.52
C GLY A 659 -7.08 -3.89 -26.86
N GLY A 660 -6.82 -2.94 -27.75
CA GLY A 660 -6.21 -3.18 -29.06
C GLY A 660 -4.73 -3.52 -28.96
N LEU A 661 -4.21 -4.22 -29.97
CA LEU A 661 -2.77 -4.39 -30.18
C LEU A 661 -2.15 -3.03 -30.51
N ILE A 662 -1.01 -2.69 -29.90
CA ILE A 662 -0.22 -1.53 -30.35
C ILE A 662 0.38 -1.87 -31.72
N SER A 663 -0.15 -1.25 -32.78
CA SER A 663 0.28 -1.50 -34.17
C SER A 663 1.35 -0.53 -34.66
N ASP A 664 1.86 0.35 -33.80
CA ASP A 664 2.91 1.31 -34.18
C ASP A 664 4.22 0.57 -34.52
N PRO A 665 4.74 0.70 -35.75
CA PRO A 665 6.00 0.05 -36.15
C PRO A 665 7.23 0.57 -35.39
N ASN A 666 7.15 1.75 -34.75
CA ASN A 666 8.26 2.32 -33.99
C ASN A 666 8.41 1.72 -32.59
N VAL A 667 7.36 1.05 -32.09
CA VAL A 667 7.39 0.39 -30.77
C VAL A 667 8.05 -0.97 -30.91
N LYS A 668 9.27 -1.10 -30.41
CA LYS A 668 10.02 -2.35 -30.45
C LYS A 668 9.47 -3.33 -29.42
N ARG A 669 9.19 -4.55 -29.86
CA ARG A 669 8.66 -5.63 -28.99
C ARG A 669 9.76 -6.48 -28.37
N ASN A 670 10.94 -6.46 -28.98
CA ASN A 670 12.09 -7.26 -28.58
C ASN A 670 13.32 -6.36 -28.44
N LEU A 671 14.12 -6.57 -27.38
CA LEU A 671 15.47 -6.02 -27.32
C LEU A 671 16.39 -6.75 -28.29
N SER A 672 17.34 -6.03 -28.88
CA SER A 672 18.36 -6.62 -29.75
C SER A 672 19.65 -5.83 -29.63
N SER A 673 20.77 -6.54 -29.49
CA SER A 673 22.11 -5.94 -29.49
C SER A 673 22.62 -5.64 -30.91
N ALA A 674 21.92 -6.11 -31.95
CA ALA A 674 22.36 -5.95 -33.34
C ALA A 674 22.42 -4.46 -33.72
N GLY A 675 23.58 -4.01 -34.20
CA GLY A 675 23.82 -2.61 -34.54
C GLY A 675 24.11 -1.69 -33.35
N LEU A 676 24.17 -2.21 -32.13
CA LEU A 676 24.47 -1.44 -30.90
C LEU A 676 25.96 -1.51 -30.51
N LYS A 677 26.84 -1.97 -31.40
CA LYS A 677 28.28 -2.07 -31.12
C LYS A 677 28.87 -0.77 -30.57
N ASN A 678 28.68 0.34 -31.29
CA ASN A 678 29.25 1.63 -30.89
C ASN A 678 28.63 2.18 -29.59
N VAL A 679 27.36 1.86 -29.35
CA VAL A 679 26.67 2.17 -28.09
C VAL A 679 27.38 1.45 -26.95
N TYR A 680 27.53 0.13 -27.06
CA TYR A 680 28.21 -0.66 -26.05
C TYR A 680 29.66 -0.22 -25.84
N ASP A 681 30.44 0.02 -26.90
CA ASP A 681 31.82 0.55 -26.81
C ASP A 681 31.87 1.86 -25.99
N THR A 682 30.96 2.79 -26.29
CA THR A 682 30.87 4.09 -25.61
C THR A 682 30.49 3.93 -24.14
N LEU A 683 29.54 3.04 -23.84
CA LEU A 683 29.06 2.81 -22.48
C LEU A 683 30.05 2.02 -21.62
N HIS A 684 30.72 1.01 -22.18
CA HIS A 684 31.80 0.30 -21.52
C HIS A 684 32.94 1.27 -21.17
N GLY A 685 33.37 2.08 -22.14
CA GLY A 685 34.34 3.15 -21.90
C GLY A 685 33.88 4.13 -20.81
N ASN A 686 32.60 4.50 -20.78
CA ASN A 686 32.03 5.34 -19.72
C ASN A 686 32.14 4.68 -18.35
N SER A 687 31.76 3.41 -18.21
CA SER A 687 31.87 2.69 -16.94
C SER A 687 33.31 2.59 -16.46
N ILE A 688 34.24 2.20 -17.33
CA ILE A 688 35.67 2.12 -17.00
C ILE A 688 36.20 3.50 -16.58
N ASN A 689 35.88 4.56 -17.31
CA ASN A 689 36.33 5.91 -16.96
C ASN A 689 35.73 6.39 -15.62
N GLN A 690 34.49 6.02 -15.28
CA GLN A 690 33.91 6.35 -13.97
C GLN A 690 34.67 5.63 -12.83
N ILE A 691 35.01 4.36 -13.00
CA ILE A 691 35.78 3.60 -12.00
C ILE A 691 37.20 4.17 -11.89
N LEU A 692 37.84 4.49 -13.02
CA LEU A 692 39.20 5.03 -13.07
C LEU A 692 39.33 6.43 -12.45
N LYS A 693 38.24 7.18 -12.27
CA LYS A 693 38.28 8.46 -11.52
C LYS A 693 38.64 8.28 -10.06
N ASP A 694 38.49 7.08 -9.50
CA ASP A 694 38.90 6.70 -8.14
C ASP A 694 40.14 5.78 -8.14
N ASN A 695 41.09 5.98 -9.07
CA ASN A 695 42.31 5.15 -9.20
C ASN A 695 43.54 5.67 -8.43
N SER A 696 43.34 6.64 -7.53
CA SER A 696 44.38 7.26 -6.70
C SER A 696 45.50 7.95 -7.49
N ARG A 697 45.18 8.65 -8.58
CA ARG A 697 46.18 9.30 -9.44
C ARG A 697 47.07 10.33 -8.72
N ASP A 698 46.61 10.89 -7.60
CA ASP A 698 47.32 11.95 -6.87
C ASP A 698 48.60 11.46 -6.17
N ALA A 699 48.74 10.15 -5.94
CA ALA A 699 49.91 9.56 -5.32
C ALA A 699 50.13 8.11 -5.76
N TRP A 700 51.38 7.71 -5.96
CA TRP A 700 51.69 6.41 -6.55
C TRP A 700 51.33 5.24 -5.62
N TYR A 701 50.59 4.29 -6.18
CA TYR A 701 50.22 2.99 -5.61
C TYR A 701 49.44 3.09 -4.28
N VAL A 702 48.59 4.11 -4.15
CA VAL A 702 47.77 4.35 -2.95
C VAL A 702 46.40 3.66 -3.08
N PRO A 703 45.90 2.95 -2.04
CA PRO A 703 44.57 2.34 -2.08
C PRO A 703 43.46 3.40 -2.20
N SER A 704 42.40 3.05 -2.94
CA SER A 704 41.16 3.83 -3.01
C SER A 704 39.99 3.06 -2.40
N PRO A 705 38.87 3.74 -2.04
CA PRO A 705 37.65 3.07 -1.62
C PRO A 705 37.19 2.00 -2.62
N THR A 706 37.32 2.27 -3.92
CA THR A 706 37.03 1.32 -5.00
C THR A 706 37.86 0.04 -4.87
N ILE A 707 39.18 0.14 -4.69
CA ILE A 707 40.03 -1.05 -4.59
C ILE A 707 39.78 -1.83 -3.29
N VAL A 708 39.55 -1.14 -2.17
CA VAL A 708 39.23 -1.80 -0.90
C VAL A 708 37.92 -2.59 -1.01
N SER A 709 36.94 -2.09 -1.80
CA SER A 709 35.69 -2.79 -2.08
C SER A 709 35.85 -4.11 -2.85
N TYR A 710 37.02 -4.36 -3.45
CA TYR A 710 37.35 -5.64 -4.11
C TYR A 710 37.84 -6.70 -3.12
N THR A 711 37.81 -6.38 -1.82
CA THR A 711 38.32 -7.23 -0.74
C THR A 711 37.31 -7.29 0.41
N GLY A 712 37.60 -8.10 1.43
CA GLY A 712 36.77 -8.16 2.65
C GLY A 712 37.08 -7.10 3.70
N GLY A 713 37.98 -6.15 3.42
CA GLY A 713 38.42 -5.15 4.39
C GLY A 713 37.60 -3.87 4.38
N SER A 714 37.82 -3.01 5.39
CA SER A 714 37.08 -1.75 5.54
C SER A 714 37.97 -0.58 5.95
N GLY A 715 37.90 0.51 5.18
CA GLY A 715 38.64 1.73 5.44
C GLY A 715 39.91 1.89 4.59
N PRO A 716 40.60 3.03 4.70
CA PRO A 716 41.59 3.48 3.72
C PRO A 716 42.90 2.67 3.71
N LYS A 717 43.20 1.89 4.74
CA LYS A 717 44.44 1.09 4.85
C LYS A 717 44.19 -0.41 4.90
N ASP A 718 42.94 -0.84 4.79
CA ASP A 718 42.54 -2.21 5.09
C ASP A 718 42.31 -3.03 3.82
N TYR A 719 43.15 -2.82 2.81
CA TYR A 719 43.20 -3.76 1.69
C TYR A 719 43.78 -5.09 2.20
N THR A 720 43.05 -6.19 2.01
CA THR A 720 43.43 -7.53 2.51
C THR A 720 43.92 -8.45 1.40
N SER A 721 43.04 -8.94 0.53
CA SER A 721 43.42 -9.68 -0.68
C SER A 721 42.34 -9.51 -1.74
N LEU A 722 42.72 -9.45 -3.01
CA LEU A 722 41.74 -9.43 -4.10
C LEU A 722 40.84 -10.67 -4.02
N SER A 723 39.53 -10.46 -3.86
CA SER A 723 38.50 -11.49 -3.95
C SER A 723 37.79 -11.35 -5.30
N PRO A 724 37.75 -12.42 -6.13
CA PRO A 724 36.99 -12.42 -7.36
C PRO A 724 35.51 -12.10 -7.16
N GLU A 725 34.91 -12.58 -6.07
CA GLU A 725 33.50 -12.40 -5.76
C GLU A 725 33.18 -10.94 -5.43
N PHE A 726 33.96 -10.30 -4.56
CA PHE A 726 33.77 -8.89 -4.23
C PHE A 726 34.05 -7.99 -5.44
N PHE A 727 35.08 -8.30 -6.23
CA PHE A 727 35.33 -7.58 -7.47
C PHE A 727 34.18 -7.74 -8.48
N ALA A 728 33.68 -8.95 -8.69
CA ALA A 728 32.53 -9.22 -9.56
C ALA A 728 31.32 -8.38 -9.15
N GLN A 729 30.97 -8.36 -7.87
CA GLN A 729 29.86 -7.57 -7.34
C GLN A 729 30.08 -6.06 -7.52
N ALA A 730 31.28 -5.56 -7.22
CA ALA A 730 31.60 -4.14 -7.35
C ALA A 730 31.55 -3.69 -8.82
N LYS A 731 32.12 -4.49 -9.73
CA LYS A 731 32.10 -4.25 -11.18
C LYS A 731 30.67 -4.28 -11.72
N ALA A 732 29.89 -5.33 -11.43
CA ALA A 732 28.51 -5.45 -11.88
C ALA A 732 27.63 -4.27 -11.47
N LYS A 733 27.80 -3.77 -10.22
CA LYS A 733 27.08 -2.60 -9.72
C LYS A 733 27.50 -1.32 -10.44
N ALA A 734 28.80 -1.14 -10.67
CA ALA A 734 29.32 0.00 -11.41
C ALA A 734 28.81 0.00 -12.86
N ASP A 735 28.84 -1.14 -13.54
CA ASP A 735 28.34 -1.28 -14.91
C ASP A 735 26.82 -1.16 -15.00
N SER A 736 26.09 -1.66 -14.01
CA SER A 736 24.65 -1.45 -13.97
C SER A 736 24.31 0.05 -13.91
N ALA A 737 25.00 0.81 -13.07
CA ALA A 737 24.78 2.25 -12.95
C ALA A 737 25.28 3.04 -14.18
N ASN A 738 26.40 2.63 -14.80
CA ASN A 738 27.10 3.43 -15.82
C ASN A 738 26.98 2.91 -17.26
N ILE A 739 26.51 1.68 -17.45
CA ILE A 739 26.21 1.06 -18.75
C ILE A 739 24.69 0.90 -18.88
N LEU A 740 24.06 0.06 -18.04
CA LEU A 740 22.65 -0.35 -18.22
C LEU A 740 21.67 0.81 -18.18
N THR A 741 21.93 1.81 -17.34
CA THR A 741 21.17 3.06 -17.26
C THR A 741 21.00 3.74 -18.63
N TYR A 742 22.01 3.67 -19.49
CA TYR A 742 22.06 4.36 -20.77
C TYR A 742 21.63 3.49 -21.96
N PHE A 743 21.22 2.24 -21.74
CA PHE A 743 20.56 1.44 -22.77
C PHE A 743 19.07 1.78 -22.96
N ALA A 744 18.50 2.61 -22.08
CA ALA A 744 17.16 3.16 -22.23
C ALA A 744 17.25 4.65 -22.60
N GLY A 745 16.85 5.02 -23.81
CA GLY A 745 16.93 6.37 -24.36
C GLY A 745 15.56 6.92 -24.72
N SER A 746 15.41 7.44 -25.94
CA SER A 746 14.16 8.00 -26.46
C SER A 746 13.32 7.00 -27.27
N GLY A 747 13.83 5.78 -27.48
CA GLY A 747 13.16 4.72 -28.26
C GLY A 747 12.03 4.05 -27.49
N ASP A 748 10.93 3.76 -28.19
CA ASP A 748 9.76 3.11 -27.61
C ASP A 748 9.91 1.59 -27.59
N SER A 749 9.59 1.01 -26.43
CA SER A 749 9.55 -0.43 -26.18
C SER A 749 8.19 -0.84 -25.64
N LEU A 750 7.74 -2.04 -25.99
CA LEU A 750 6.49 -2.60 -25.52
C LEU A 750 6.59 -3.02 -24.05
N ALA A 751 5.65 -2.55 -23.23
CA ALA A 751 5.40 -3.03 -21.89
C ALA A 751 3.99 -3.60 -21.74
N TRP A 752 3.84 -4.58 -20.85
CA TRP A 752 2.54 -5.02 -20.35
C TRP A 752 2.29 -4.37 -19.00
N SER A 753 1.17 -3.66 -18.88
CA SER A 753 0.75 -3.02 -17.65
C SER A 753 -0.40 -3.79 -17.03
N PHE A 754 -0.19 -4.17 -15.77
CA PHE A 754 -1.14 -4.84 -14.91
C PHE A 754 -1.65 -3.82 -13.89
N PRO A 755 -2.95 -3.45 -13.94
CA PRO A 755 -3.51 -2.51 -12.99
C PRO A 755 -3.65 -3.14 -11.62
N ASP A 756 -3.27 -2.41 -10.58
CA ASP A 756 -3.47 -2.85 -9.20
C ASP A 756 -4.96 -3.01 -8.87
N LYS A 757 -5.29 -4.04 -8.09
CA LYS A 757 -6.64 -4.22 -7.54
C LYS A 757 -6.64 -3.86 -6.07
N VAL A 758 -7.46 -2.89 -5.68
CA VAL A 758 -7.70 -2.57 -4.26
C VAL A 758 -8.67 -3.59 -3.68
N MET A 759 -8.13 -4.55 -2.95
CA MET A 759 -8.89 -5.56 -2.23
C MET A 759 -9.16 -5.09 -0.80
N ALA A 760 -10.31 -5.45 -0.24
CA ALA A 760 -10.64 -5.18 1.14
C ALA A 760 -10.61 -6.47 1.96
N SER A 761 -9.98 -6.40 3.13
CA SER A 761 -9.95 -7.44 4.14
C SER A 761 -10.74 -6.96 5.35
N ALA A 762 -11.67 -7.78 5.83
CA ALA A 762 -12.44 -7.50 7.04
C ALA A 762 -11.87 -8.29 8.22
N ARG A 763 -11.80 -7.66 9.40
CA ARG A 763 -11.38 -8.31 10.65
C ARG A 763 -12.30 -7.92 11.78
N VAL A 764 -12.72 -8.88 12.59
CA VAL A 764 -13.52 -8.64 13.78
C VAL A 764 -12.59 -8.38 14.96
N ASN A 765 -12.79 -7.27 15.69
CA ASN A 765 -12.13 -7.12 16.99
C ASN A 765 -12.86 -8.00 18.03
N ASN A 766 -12.29 -9.19 18.27
CA ASN A 766 -12.89 -10.20 19.14
C ASN A 766 -13.14 -9.68 20.55
N VAL A 767 -12.23 -8.88 21.12
CA VAL A 767 -12.37 -8.34 22.48
C VAL A 767 -13.60 -7.43 22.58
N LEU A 768 -13.77 -6.53 21.61
CA LEU A 768 -14.90 -5.61 21.58
C LEU A 768 -16.23 -6.33 21.32
N VAL A 769 -16.26 -7.33 20.43
CA VAL A 769 -17.48 -8.12 20.21
C VAL A 769 -17.88 -8.89 21.47
N ILE A 770 -16.93 -9.56 22.12
CA ILE A 770 -17.20 -10.31 23.36
C ILE A 770 -17.71 -9.39 24.46
N ALA A 771 -17.08 -8.22 24.65
CA ALA A 771 -17.51 -7.23 25.63
C ALA A 771 -18.93 -6.71 25.33
N LEU A 772 -19.23 -6.40 24.07
CA LEU A 772 -20.55 -5.92 23.65
C LEU A 772 -21.63 -7.00 23.81
N LEU A 773 -21.37 -8.23 23.37
CA LEU A 773 -22.30 -9.35 23.54
C LEU A 773 -22.52 -9.67 25.03
N GLY A 774 -21.46 -9.59 25.85
CA GLY A 774 -21.55 -9.72 27.30
C GLY A 774 -22.45 -8.65 27.92
N LEU A 775 -22.29 -7.39 27.51
CA LEU A 775 -23.15 -6.27 27.97
C LEU A 775 -24.62 -6.51 27.60
N ILE A 776 -24.89 -6.91 26.35
CA ILE A 776 -26.26 -7.17 25.87
C ILE A 776 -26.89 -8.34 26.62
N LEU A 777 -26.13 -9.43 26.81
CA LEU A 777 -26.56 -10.59 27.56
C LEU A 777 -26.92 -10.22 29.01
N VAL A 778 -26.05 -9.46 29.69
CA VAL A 778 -26.32 -9.00 31.07
C VAL A 778 -27.56 -8.12 31.13
N MET A 779 -27.70 -7.17 30.20
CA MET A 779 -28.90 -6.31 30.13
C MET A 779 -30.18 -7.11 29.86
N GLY A 780 -30.12 -8.11 28.97
CA GLY A 780 -31.24 -9.01 28.69
C GLY A 780 -31.59 -9.90 29.89
N LEU A 781 -30.61 -10.44 30.60
CA LEU A 781 -30.82 -11.20 31.83
C LEU A 781 -31.43 -10.34 32.93
N ILE A 782 -30.97 -9.09 33.09
CA ILE A 782 -31.55 -8.15 34.05
C ILE A 782 -33.02 -7.89 33.71
N ALA A 783 -33.31 -7.64 32.43
CA ALA A 783 -34.67 -7.41 31.95
C ALA A 783 -35.60 -8.62 32.07
N GLY A 784 -35.06 -9.83 31.91
CA GLY A 784 -35.82 -11.07 32.01
C GLY A 784 -36.10 -11.53 33.43
N LEU A 785 -35.11 -11.43 34.33
CA LEU A 785 -35.16 -12.02 35.67
C LEU A 785 -35.73 -11.07 36.74
N PHE A 786 -35.48 -9.76 36.63
CA PHE A 786 -35.84 -8.79 37.66
C PHE A 786 -37.11 -8.00 37.36
N VAL A 787 -38.11 -8.62 36.72
CA VAL A 787 -39.40 -7.97 36.47
C VAL A 787 -40.16 -7.77 37.80
N PRO A 788 -40.42 -6.52 38.23
CA PRO A 788 -41.02 -6.26 39.54
C PRO A 788 -42.49 -6.68 39.58
N LYS A 789 -42.91 -7.35 40.67
CA LYS A 789 -44.35 -7.54 40.96
C LYS A 789 -45.08 -6.19 41.11
N LEU A 790 -46.36 -6.14 40.79
CA LEU A 790 -47.15 -4.92 40.99
C LEU A 790 -47.33 -4.59 42.49
N PRO A 791 -47.59 -3.32 42.84
CA PRO A 791 -48.01 -2.94 44.18
C PRO A 791 -49.25 -3.74 44.62
N LEU A 792 -49.41 -3.97 45.93
CA LEU A 792 -50.52 -4.75 46.51
C LEU A 792 -50.60 -6.23 46.08
N GLN A 793 -49.52 -6.78 45.50
CA GLN A 793 -49.43 -8.18 45.03
C GLN A 793 -50.44 -8.56 43.93
N VAL A 794 -50.95 -7.57 43.21
CA VAL A 794 -51.84 -7.76 42.08
C VAL A 794 -51.12 -8.50 40.92
N PRO A 795 -51.77 -9.45 40.22
CA PRO A 795 -51.17 -10.09 39.04
C PRO A 795 -51.01 -9.08 37.90
N ARG A 796 -49.85 -9.07 37.22
CA ARG A 796 -49.63 -8.24 36.03
C ARG A 796 -50.62 -8.61 34.93
N ARG A 797 -51.15 -7.57 34.28
CA ARG A 797 -51.99 -7.70 33.10
C ARG A 797 -51.21 -7.21 31.89
N GLY A 798 -51.40 -7.82 30.73
CA GLY A 798 -50.74 -7.38 29.50
C GLY A 798 -51.34 -6.05 29.01
N PHE A 799 -50.68 -5.43 28.03
CA PHE A 799 -51.23 -4.30 27.28
C PHE A 799 -52.34 -4.68 26.28
N THR A 800 -53.09 -5.76 26.54
CA THR A 800 -54.22 -6.17 25.68
C THR A 800 -55.50 -5.45 26.08
N LEU A 801 -56.35 -5.12 25.10
CA LEU A 801 -57.63 -4.44 25.32
C LEU A 801 -58.54 -5.17 26.34
N TYR A 802 -58.54 -6.51 26.29
CA TYR A 802 -59.26 -7.35 27.25
C TYR A 802 -58.72 -7.26 28.68
N SER A 803 -57.39 -7.13 28.83
CA SER A 803 -56.76 -6.92 30.14
C SER A 803 -57.19 -5.60 30.79
N TRP A 804 -57.46 -4.59 29.94
CA TRP A 804 -57.94 -3.26 30.34
C TRP A 804 -59.41 -3.28 30.73
N LEU A 805 -60.30 -3.81 29.90
CA LEU A 805 -61.73 -3.89 30.21
C LEU A 805 -61.99 -4.64 31.51
N LEU A 806 -61.27 -5.73 31.76
CA LEU A 806 -61.34 -6.46 33.02
C LEU A 806 -60.78 -5.69 34.23
N ALA A 807 -59.97 -4.65 34.04
CA ALA A 807 -59.38 -3.86 35.14
C ALA A 807 -60.31 -2.74 35.61
N PHE A 808 -61.25 -2.34 34.75
CA PHE A 808 -62.15 -1.22 34.97
C PHE A 808 -63.60 -1.63 35.25
N GLN A 809 -63.92 -2.94 35.26
CA GLN A 809 -65.29 -3.47 35.35
C GLN A 809 -65.92 -3.45 36.76
N GLY A 810 -65.63 -2.42 37.56
CA GLY A 810 -66.26 -2.15 38.86
C GLY A 810 -66.89 -0.76 38.89
N THR A 811 -68.18 -0.68 38.54
CA THR A 811 -69.15 0.41 38.81
C THR A 811 -68.89 1.86 38.37
N GLU A 812 -67.70 2.28 37.92
CA GLU A 812 -67.46 3.68 37.51
C GLU A 812 -67.63 3.96 36.00
N LEU A 813 -67.70 2.93 35.13
CA LEU A 813 -68.01 3.10 33.70
C LEU A 813 -69.50 3.32 33.40
N LEU A 814 -70.36 3.32 34.43
CA LEU A 814 -71.83 3.31 34.27
C LEU A 814 -72.53 4.51 34.93
N ALA A 815 -71.80 5.45 35.54
CA ALA A 815 -72.42 6.54 36.29
C ALA A 815 -72.60 7.85 35.50
N ASP A 816 -71.94 8.04 34.34
CA ASP A 816 -72.18 9.22 33.50
C ASP A 816 -72.03 8.89 32.01
N ARG A 817 -73.14 8.99 31.26
CA ARG A 817 -73.32 8.79 29.81
C ARG A 817 -72.92 7.42 29.21
N SER A 818 -73.94 6.61 28.90
CA SER A 818 -73.83 5.48 27.97
C SER A 818 -73.81 5.93 26.50
N PRO A 819 -72.84 5.49 25.71
CA PRO A 819 -73.17 4.59 24.60
C PRO A 819 -72.57 3.20 24.81
N ALA A 820 -73.23 2.19 24.27
CA ALA A 820 -72.82 0.80 24.43
C ALA A 820 -71.41 0.56 23.89
N LEU A 821 -70.49 0.11 24.76
CA LEU A 821 -69.18 -0.40 24.35
C LEU A 821 -69.37 -1.58 23.39
N TYR A 822 -69.12 -1.36 22.09
CA TYR A 822 -69.17 -2.42 21.09
C TYR A 822 -67.96 -3.34 21.21
N ARG A 823 -68.18 -4.65 21.05
CA ARG A 823 -67.18 -5.73 21.20
C ARG A 823 -65.97 -5.63 20.24
N GLN A 824 -65.97 -4.68 19.30
CA GLN A 824 -64.95 -4.50 18.27
C GLN A 824 -64.27 -3.12 18.27
N MET A 825 -64.48 -2.30 19.31
CA MET A 825 -63.90 -0.95 19.35
C MET A 825 -62.37 -0.98 19.48
N HIS A 826 -61.68 -0.25 18.59
CA HIS A 826 -60.22 -0.15 18.61
C HIS A 826 -59.73 0.87 19.67
N LEU A 827 -58.47 0.76 20.11
CA LEU A 827 -57.88 1.62 21.15
C LEU A 827 -57.99 3.13 20.82
N HIS A 828 -57.86 3.49 19.54
CA HIS A 828 -57.96 4.87 19.07
C HIS A 828 -59.39 5.44 19.14
N GLU A 829 -60.41 4.60 18.97
CA GLU A 829 -61.83 4.97 19.08
C GLU A 829 -62.21 5.16 20.55
N LEU A 830 -61.69 4.29 21.43
CA LEU A 830 -61.79 4.44 22.89
C LEU A 830 -61.09 5.69 23.40
N GLU A 831 -59.92 6.04 22.87
CA GLU A 831 -59.22 7.28 23.21
C GLU A 831 -60.02 8.52 22.78
N ARG A 832 -60.63 8.48 21.60
CA ARG A 832 -61.42 9.62 21.07
C ARG A 832 -62.69 9.87 21.87
N GLU A 833 -63.36 8.82 22.34
CA GLU A 833 -64.63 8.95 23.07
C GLU A 833 -64.47 9.08 24.59
N PHE A 834 -63.45 8.44 25.17
CA PHE A 834 -63.28 8.33 26.62
C PHE A 834 -61.92 8.87 27.13
N GLY A 835 -61.15 9.54 26.28
CA GLY A 835 -59.77 9.99 26.56
C GLY A 835 -59.58 10.81 27.83
N ASP A 836 -60.54 11.69 28.15
CA ASP A 836 -60.46 12.58 29.31
C ASP A 836 -61.00 11.96 30.61
N LEU A 837 -61.62 10.77 30.53
CA LEU A 837 -62.10 10.05 31.71
C LEU A 837 -60.91 9.56 32.54
N LYS A 838 -61.01 9.77 33.85
CA LYS A 838 -60.01 9.28 34.81
C LYS A 838 -60.40 7.89 35.29
N PHE A 839 -59.50 6.95 35.11
CA PHE A 839 -59.71 5.56 35.50
C PHE A 839 -59.06 5.27 36.85
N ARG A 840 -59.79 4.53 37.68
CA ARG A 840 -59.34 4.01 38.97
C ARG A 840 -59.12 2.51 38.88
N TYR A 841 -58.09 2.04 39.58
CA TYR A 841 -57.84 0.62 39.73
C TYR A 841 -58.73 0.05 40.85
N ASN A 842 -59.80 -0.67 40.50
CA ASN A 842 -60.64 -1.40 41.46
C ASN A 842 -60.18 -2.86 41.53
N GLY A 843 -59.41 -3.18 42.56
CA GLY A 843 -58.84 -4.52 42.77
C GLY A 843 -58.65 -4.86 44.24
N LEU A 844 -59.62 -4.47 45.08
CA LEU A 844 -59.82 -5.02 46.42
C LEU A 844 -61.11 -5.84 46.43
#